data_AF-L1L565-F1
#
_entry.id   AF-L1L565-F1
#
_cell.length_a   1.000
_cell.length_b   1.000
_cell.length_c   1.000
_cell.angle_alpha   90.00
_cell.angle_beta   90.00
_cell.angle_gamma   90.00
#
_symmetry.space_group_name_H-M   'P 1'
#
loop_
_entity.id
_entity.type
_entity.pdbx_description
1 polymer ?
#
loop_
_entity_poly.entity_id
_entity_poly.type
_entity_poly.pdbx_seq_one_letter_code
_entity_poly.pdbx_strand_id
1 'polypeptide(L)'
;MLIERLHDEPLRRSLKTGQVGVVSGGTMEPMSKEELAEKYASVEFQQKLFRLTSLSEILGSCLVANNYRPPKEFYDNIKLTAYGEEKLQLFIRKKIPYQEARLCCFLEFSWIDLLVDVEATDNSQLLKAASEQIKSRAIFFPFIFGRTLYDRAFERLDLKDYAADLNLSETLEFLDGTPQGVFQVHNMVTGPYGLLVSEQLRFDEPIREAALMHCSDVNCNKIHPVHFSTGSGALINKHRPEMTRILKRESDTPSAWGSFLADIFSRAMKPARDNPGDSIIGLLGDCLTVDELRAVTAWLLDNTRGRLRKVVEPLGMRGKAEDIVAHLHRAQLMQICLTASDRDLINSIDTLVHLGKIKVPSSEVRQPVINSTAFGKFRISAEIGPHGVRLYSNTMPLAPLRLRHLIESMYRLEDVDDREELEWQLRGQDADGLEAKLEKYLQNKSPQSVLESLVLARKSNAVTACEVLGLRDGATDGDDFISLILWKLGYPSNLTSDSHRKFWRLHGEMEKMVRAVPGSPLGPTFDEFRGAAANYFVELETVLDDSLCFAVWALTNDHFTSKRPFIYRAEDETQSSHQWLKEAADRSSDSKLEFGSHVSLYGLCRGFQVLASELVRMTARKENYKRSDGDAPEWASQQSLQKFPFLHIVPYLDLTDNARNAISARLQEISRVLVSNKVYDARNEWLHGRRDGAEFDKVKGSLDAIRAAVQTIEDSGFSRIPYAVSHETTDGYGRRIIIMGSTRGFSYSFHSPSHYDWLNMPNIGRGVHIMNSAVFSEPNHVLRFRSESPSPYGEMWSDYPRRKPRSQRAIKSIEKLTMTDE
;
A
#
# COMPACT_ATOMS: atom_id res chain seq x y z
N MET A 1 -11.74 -1.49 14.95
CA MET A 1 -12.31 -0.53 15.93
C MET A 1 -13.69 -0.88 16.49
N LEU A 2 -14.80 -1.06 15.75
CA LEU A 2 -16.05 -1.61 16.34
C LEU A 2 -15.79 -3.01 16.94
N ILE A 3 -15.05 -3.86 16.21
CA ILE A 3 -14.61 -5.19 16.68
C ILE A 3 -13.61 -5.09 17.85
N GLU A 4 -12.75 -4.07 17.91
CA GLU A 4 -11.75 -3.93 18.99
C GLU A 4 -12.35 -3.29 20.25
N ARG A 5 -13.21 -2.27 20.12
CA ARG A 5 -13.95 -1.68 21.26
C ARG A 5 -14.96 -2.65 21.86
N LEU A 6 -15.44 -3.64 21.10
CA LEU A 6 -16.35 -4.67 21.58
C LEU A 6 -15.65 -5.90 22.20
N HIS A 7 -14.32 -6.03 22.04
CA HIS A 7 -13.56 -7.16 22.58
C HIS A 7 -12.67 -6.83 23.81
N ASP A 8 -12.42 -5.55 24.12
CA ASP A 8 -11.40 -5.15 25.11
C ASP A 8 -11.87 -4.71 26.52
N GLU A 9 -13.08 -5.09 26.95
CA GLU A 9 -13.36 -5.13 28.39
C GLU A 9 -13.96 -6.49 28.80
N PRO A 10 -13.21 -7.26 29.59
CA PRO A 10 -13.83 -7.76 30.81
C PRO A 10 -12.90 -7.75 32.04
N LEU A 11 -13.56 -7.54 33.20
CA LEU A 11 -13.21 -8.04 34.53
C LEU A 11 -11.97 -7.45 35.23
N ARG A 12 -12.24 -6.50 36.15
CA ARG A 12 -11.75 -6.55 37.55
C ARG A 12 -12.37 -5.42 38.38
N ARG A 13 -13.35 -5.75 39.25
CA ARG A 13 -13.43 -5.25 40.64
C ARG A 13 -14.57 -5.88 41.44
N SER A 14 -14.15 -6.76 42.36
CA SER A 14 -14.60 -6.94 43.75
C SER A 14 -16.07 -6.70 44.10
N LEU A 15 -16.76 -7.81 44.38
CA LEU A 15 -17.88 -7.93 45.31
C LEU A 15 -17.59 -7.22 46.65
N LYS A 16 -18.44 -6.25 47.03
CA LYS A 16 -18.85 -6.01 48.42
C LYS A 16 -20.27 -5.46 48.42
N THR A 17 -21.22 -6.34 48.72
CA THR A 17 -22.62 -6.03 48.98
C THR A 17 -22.77 -5.37 50.36
N GLY A 18 -23.39 -4.19 50.39
CA GLY A 18 -23.97 -3.59 51.58
C GLY A 18 -25.38 -3.10 51.24
N GLN A 19 -26.39 -3.73 51.84
CA GLN A 19 -27.80 -3.36 51.71
C GLN A 19 -28.06 -1.99 52.35
N VAL A 20 -28.83 -1.13 51.66
CA VAL A 20 -29.93 -0.34 52.24
C VAL A 20 -30.98 -0.12 51.13
N GLY A 21 -32.21 -0.58 51.35
CA GLY A 21 -33.31 -0.44 50.41
C GLY A 21 -34.09 0.87 50.59
N VAL A 22 -34.63 1.41 49.49
CA VAL A 22 -35.79 2.33 49.47
C VAL A 22 -36.56 2.17 48.14
N VAL A 23 -37.80 1.71 48.29
CA VAL A 23 -39.05 2.01 47.56
C VAL A 23 -39.15 1.84 46.02
N SER A 24 -40.06 0.92 45.69
CA SER A 24 -40.66 0.54 44.42
C SER A 24 -41.19 1.68 43.52
N GLY A 25 -40.57 1.83 42.36
CA GLY A 25 -41.23 1.98 41.06
C GLY A 25 -40.55 0.98 40.13
N GLY A 26 -41.30 0.18 39.36
CA GLY A 26 -40.75 -0.98 38.64
C GLY A 26 -39.53 -0.63 37.79
N THR A 27 -38.33 -0.97 38.29
CA THR A 27 -37.07 -0.78 37.58
C THR A 27 -37.00 -1.85 36.50
N MET A 28 -37.06 -1.45 35.22
CA MET A 28 -36.72 -2.38 34.14
C MET A 28 -35.28 -2.85 34.33
N GLU A 29 -35.07 -4.17 34.39
CA GLU A 29 -33.72 -4.73 34.49
C GLU A 29 -33.01 -4.66 33.13
N PRO A 30 -31.67 -4.49 33.09
CA PRO A 30 -30.90 -4.58 31.86
C PRO A 30 -31.09 -5.93 31.16
N MET A 31 -31.41 -5.90 29.87
CA MET A 31 -31.62 -7.08 29.04
C MET A 31 -30.28 -7.66 28.58
N SER A 32 -30.19 -8.99 28.61
CA SER A 32 -29.17 -9.79 27.96
C SER A 32 -29.26 -9.71 26.45
N LYS A 33 -28.24 -10.26 25.76
CA LYS A 33 -28.18 -10.28 24.30
C LYS A 33 -29.33 -11.12 23.72
N GLU A 34 -29.62 -12.24 24.35
CA GLU A 34 -30.66 -13.20 23.94
C GLU A 34 -32.05 -12.58 24.07
N GLU A 35 -32.33 -11.89 25.17
CA GLU A 35 -33.59 -11.18 25.39
C GLU A 35 -33.78 -10.03 24.38
N LEU A 36 -32.73 -9.29 24.06
CA LEU A 36 -32.77 -8.27 23.01
C LEU A 36 -33.03 -8.90 21.63
N ALA A 37 -32.42 -10.04 21.33
CA ALA A 37 -32.62 -10.76 20.07
C ALA A 37 -34.04 -11.31 19.93
N GLU A 38 -34.65 -11.76 21.02
CA GLU A 38 -36.05 -12.19 21.04
C GLU A 38 -37.01 -11.01 20.88
N LYS A 39 -36.80 -9.94 21.66
CA LYS A 39 -37.63 -8.74 21.63
C LYS A 39 -37.60 -8.04 20.27
N TYR A 40 -36.44 -8.01 19.62
CA TYR A 40 -36.21 -7.33 18.35
C TYR A 40 -35.87 -8.31 17.22
N ALA A 41 -36.59 -9.43 17.13
CA ALA A 41 -36.31 -10.51 16.18
C ALA A 41 -36.52 -10.15 14.69
N SER A 42 -37.32 -9.13 14.39
CA SER A 42 -37.64 -8.74 13.00
C SER A 42 -36.42 -8.25 12.22
N VAL A 43 -36.14 -8.88 11.08
CA VAL A 43 -35.00 -8.52 10.20
C VAL A 43 -35.16 -7.12 9.61
N GLU A 44 -36.37 -6.75 9.19
CA GLU A 44 -36.65 -5.40 8.65
C GLU A 44 -36.42 -4.32 9.72
N PHE A 45 -36.87 -4.59 10.95
CA PHE A 45 -36.61 -3.71 12.09
C PHE A 45 -35.11 -3.58 12.35
N GLN A 46 -34.38 -4.70 12.40
CA GLN A 46 -32.93 -4.71 12.61
C GLN A 46 -32.17 -3.93 11.53
N GLN A 47 -32.62 -3.98 10.26
CA GLN A 47 -32.02 -3.18 9.18
C GLN A 47 -32.25 -1.68 9.38
N LYS A 48 -33.46 -1.27 9.77
CA LYS A 48 -33.75 0.14 10.07
C LYS A 48 -32.98 0.62 11.31
N LEU A 49 -32.97 -0.21 12.36
CA LEU A 49 -32.19 0.02 13.58
C LEU A 49 -30.73 0.26 13.22
N PHE A 50 -30.12 -0.65 12.47
CA PHE A 50 -28.72 -0.56 12.08
C PHE A 50 -28.42 0.73 11.31
N ARG A 51 -29.28 1.09 10.35
CA ARG A 51 -29.12 2.32 9.58
C ARG A 51 -29.22 3.58 10.45
N LEU A 52 -30.16 3.64 11.39
CA LEU A 52 -30.31 4.79 12.29
C LEU A 52 -29.17 4.88 13.30
N THR A 53 -28.70 3.75 13.83
CA THR A 53 -27.51 3.72 14.72
C THR A 53 -26.26 4.17 13.97
N SER A 54 -26.09 3.77 12.70
CA SER A 54 -24.99 4.27 11.86
C SER A 54 -25.06 5.77 11.62
N LEU A 55 -26.25 6.35 11.47
CA LEU A 55 -26.40 7.81 11.36
C LEU A 55 -26.06 8.51 12.69
N SER A 56 -26.49 7.93 13.81
CA SER A 56 -26.13 8.40 15.15
C SER A 56 -24.61 8.39 15.36
N GLU A 57 -23.91 7.37 14.88
CA GLU A 57 -22.46 7.27 14.93
C GLU A 57 -21.76 8.35 14.09
N ILE A 58 -22.19 8.58 12.84
CA ILE A 58 -21.70 9.67 11.99
C ILE A 58 -21.80 11.01 12.75
N LEU A 59 -22.97 11.30 13.32
CA LEU A 59 -23.22 12.54 14.04
C LEU A 59 -22.46 12.59 15.38
N GLY A 60 -22.28 11.46 16.05
CA GLY A 60 -21.54 11.34 17.30
C GLY A 60 -20.06 11.68 17.16
N SER A 61 -19.48 11.43 15.98
CA SER A 61 -18.05 11.66 15.68
C SER A 61 -17.74 13.02 15.06
N CYS A 62 -18.74 13.86 14.79
CA CYS A 62 -18.52 15.13 14.10
C CYS A 62 -17.87 16.24 14.94
N LEU A 63 -17.29 17.24 14.28
CA LEU A 63 -16.76 18.46 14.89
C LEU A 63 -17.79 19.60 14.78
N VAL A 64 -18.04 20.29 15.88
CA VAL A 64 -18.95 21.44 15.95
C VAL A 64 -18.33 22.59 16.73
N ALA A 65 -18.72 23.83 16.44
CA ALA A 65 -18.31 25.01 17.19
C ALA A 65 -19.04 25.12 18.55
N ASN A 66 -18.51 25.89 19.49
CA ASN A 66 -19.11 26.08 20.83
C ASN A 66 -20.50 26.74 20.80
N ASN A 67 -20.82 27.50 19.76
CA ASN A 67 -22.11 28.14 19.60
C ASN A 67 -23.11 27.30 18.78
N TYR A 68 -22.74 26.08 18.37
CA TYR A 68 -23.60 25.21 17.58
C TYR A 68 -24.90 24.89 18.33
N ARG A 69 -26.02 25.00 17.60
CA ARG A 69 -27.35 24.62 18.07
C ARG A 69 -28.01 23.72 17.03
N PRO A 70 -28.54 22.55 17.43
CA PRO A 70 -29.25 21.69 16.50
C PRO A 70 -30.48 22.41 15.91
N PRO A 71 -30.67 22.38 14.58
CA PRO A 71 -31.83 22.98 13.95
C PRO A 71 -33.10 22.15 14.24
N LYS A 72 -34.28 22.75 14.05
CA LYS A 72 -35.57 22.13 14.37
C LYS A 72 -35.81 20.84 13.58
N GLU A 73 -35.38 20.85 12.33
CA GLU A 73 -35.45 19.74 11.39
C GLU A 73 -34.67 18.51 11.85
N PHE A 74 -33.73 18.64 12.79
CA PHE A 74 -33.05 17.49 13.38
C PHE A 74 -33.91 16.78 14.42
N TYR A 75 -34.41 17.50 15.42
CA TYR A 75 -35.03 16.86 16.58
C TYR A 75 -36.51 16.54 16.38
N ASP A 76 -37.24 17.25 15.51
CA ASP A 76 -38.66 17.00 15.28
C ASP A 76 -38.94 15.64 14.59
N ASN A 77 -37.97 15.19 13.80
CA ASN A 77 -38.05 13.94 13.03
C ASN A 77 -37.68 12.70 13.85
N ILE A 78 -37.04 12.87 15.00
CA ILE A 78 -36.66 11.78 15.92
C ILE A 78 -37.87 11.43 16.78
N LYS A 79 -38.48 10.26 16.63
CA LYS A 79 -39.55 9.82 17.54
C LYS A 79 -38.93 8.99 18.67
N LEU A 80 -39.45 9.16 19.89
CA LEU A 80 -38.95 8.44 21.06
C LEU A 80 -39.91 7.31 21.41
N THR A 81 -39.38 6.21 21.95
CA THR A 81 -40.20 5.16 22.54
C THR A 81 -40.85 5.64 23.84
N ALA A 82 -41.72 4.83 24.46
CA ALA A 82 -42.21 5.11 25.81
C ALA A 82 -41.07 5.28 26.84
N TYR A 83 -40.03 4.44 26.75
CA TYR A 83 -38.82 4.56 27.58
C TYR A 83 -38.06 5.86 27.29
N GLY A 84 -37.88 6.20 26.01
CA GLY A 84 -37.23 7.45 25.61
C GLY A 84 -37.97 8.70 26.06
N GLU A 85 -39.30 8.72 25.99
CA GLU A 85 -40.12 9.85 26.44
C GLU A 85 -40.04 10.01 27.97
N GLU A 86 -40.04 8.91 28.72
CA GLU A 86 -39.80 8.95 30.17
C GLU A 86 -38.46 9.61 30.49
N LYS A 87 -37.38 9.19 29.81
CA LYS A 87 -36.04 9.77 30.02
C LYS A 87 -35.96 11.23 29.57
N LEU A 88 -36.63 11.59 28.49
CA LEU A 88 -36.74 12.98 28.04
C LEU A 88 -37.32 13.88 29.15
N GLN A 89 -38.40 13.46 29.81
CA GLN A 89 -39.00 14.21 30.92
C GLN A 89 -38.04 14.34 32.11
N LEU A 90 -37.24 13.31 32.41
CA LEU A 90 -36.20 13.38 33.45
C LEU A 90 -35.09 14.37 33.09
N PHE A 91 -34.66 14.40 31.83
CA PHE A 91 -33.66 15.36 31.33
C PHE A 91 -34.16 16.80 31.45
N ILE A 92 -35.42 17.05 31.07
CA ILE A 92 -36.06 18.37 31.18
C ILE A 92 -36.15 18.82 32.64
N ARG A 93 -36.50 17.92 33.57
CA ARG A 93 -36.49 18.22 35.02
C ARG A 93 -35.12 18.62 35.55
N LYS A 94 -34.04 18.17 34.90
CA LYS A 94 -32.65 18.57 35.17
C LYS A 94 -32.20 19.81 34.40
N LYS A 95 -33.17 20.58 33.85
CA LYS A 95 -32.95 21.84 33.13
C LYS A 95 -32.14 21.68 31.84
N ILE A 96 -32.18 20.49 31.23
CA ILE A 96 -31.67 20.29 29.88
C ILE A 96 -32.75 20.75 28.91
N PRO A 97 -32.45 21.64 27.94
CA PRO A 97 -33.48 22.11 27.03
C PRO A 97 -34.00 20.97 26.14
N TYR A 98 -35.27 21.09 25.74
CA TYR A 98 -36.01 20.04 25.05
C TYR A 98 -35.30 19.51 23.79
N GLN A 99 -34.71 20.42 23.01
CA GLN A 99 -34.10 20.15 21.72
C GLN A 99 -32.84 19.29 21.88
N GLU A 100 -31.97 19.69 22.80
CA GLU A 100 -30.75 18.96 23.15
C GLU A 100 -31.06 17.63 23.81
N ALA A 101 -32.04 17.59 24.71
CA ALA A 101 -32.44 16.35 25.38
C ALA A 101 -32.92 15.30 24.37
N ARG A 102 -33.77 15.69 23.40
CA ARG A 102 -34.28 14.80 22.35
C ARG A 102 -33.19 14.33 21.39
N LEU A 103 -32.29 15.22 20.97
CA LEU A 103 -31.16 14.83 20.12
C LEU A 103 -30.17 13.93 20.87
N CYS A 104 -29.91 14.17 22.15
CA CYS A 104 -29.07 13.30 22.95
C CYS A 104 -29.68 11.90 23.14
N CYS A 105 -31.02 11.77 23.25
CA CYS A 105 -31.66 10.45 23.18
C CYS A 105 -31.28 9.71 21.89
N PHE A 106 -31.17 10.41 20.77
CA PHE A 106 -30.74 9.82 19.51
C PHE A 106 -29.24 9.50 19.45
N LEU A 107 -28.40 10.38 19.99
CA LEU A 107 -26.95 10.18 20.03
C LEU A 107 -26.52 9.08 21.01
N GLU A 108 -27.28 8.84 22.07
CA GLU A 108 -27.10 7.68 22.96
C GLU A 108 -27.81 6.43 22.42
N PHE A 109 -28.95 6.63 21.73
CA PHE A 109 -29.80 5.66 21.05
C PHE A 109 -30.50 4.64 21.95
N SER A 110 -29.81 4.08 22.94
CA SER A 110 -30.28 2.99 23.79
C SER A 110 -29.60 2.98 25.16
N TRP A 111 -30.29 2.51 26.20
CA TRP A 111 -29.70 2.27 27.52
C TRP A 111 -30.17 0.93 28.09
N ILE A 112 -31.25 0.91 28.89
CA ILE A 112 -31.94 -0.35 29.26
C ILE A 112 -32.80 -0.81 28.09
N ASP A 113 -33.57 0.09 27.49
CA ASP A 113 -34.30 -0.13 26.25
C ASP A 113 -33.92 0.91 25.19
N LEU A 114 -34.51 0.81 23.99
CA LEU A 114 -34.35 1.83 22.95
C LEU A 114 -34.92 3.17 23.43
N LEU A 115 -34.15 4.25 23.29
CA LEU A 115 -34.63 5.62 23.52
C LEU A 115 -35.38 6.14 22.28
N VAL A 116 -35.01 5.66 21.10
CA VAL A 116 -35.56 6.09 19.80
C VAL A 116 -36.51 5.04 19.26
N ASP A 117 -37.68 5.48 18.82
CA ASP A 117 -38.62 4.64 18.07
C ASP A 117 -38.11 4.52 16.62
N VAL A 118 -37.57 3.34 16.31
CA VAL A 118 -36.96 3.02 15.01
C VAL A 118 -37.97 3.05 13.86
N GLU A 119 -39.23 2.70 14.12
CA GLU A 119 -40.26 2.60 13.09
C GLU A 119 -40.92 3.96 12.82
N ALA A 120 -41.15 4.73 13.88
CA ALA A 120 -41.81 6.03 13.77
C ALA A 120 -40.86 7.19 13.38
N THR A 121 -39.54 7.01 13.54
CA THR A 121 -38.54 8.04 13.19
C THR A 121 -38.41 8.20 11.68
N ASP A 122 -38.56 9.43 11.16
CA ASP A 122 -38.42 9.73 9.73
C ASP A 122 -36.94 9.82 9.35
N ASN A 123 -36.40 8.68 8.93
CA ASN A 123 -35.02 8.55 8.49
C ASN A 123 -34.69 9.45 7.28
N SER A 124 -35.63 9.63 6.35
CA SER A 124 -35.36 10.39 5.12
C SER A 124 -35.19 11.88 5.41
N GLN A 125 -36.06 12.44 6.26
CA GLN A 125 -35.96 13.83 6.68
C GLN A 125 -34.75 14.07 7.59
N LEU A 126 -34.44 13.13 8.48
CA LEU A 126 -33.26 13.23 9.34
C LEU A 126 -31.95 13.23 8.54
N LEU A 127 -31.85 12.35 7.52
CA LEU A 127 -30.71 12.35 6.60
C LEU A 127 -30.59 13.65 5.81
N LYS A 128 -31.72 14.18 5.34
CA LYS A 128 -31.75 15.48 4.65
C LYS A 128 -31.26 16.60 5.56
N ALA A 129 -31.76 16.65 6.79
CA ALA A 129 -31.35 17.64 7.78
C ALA A 129 -29.84 17.54 8.06
N ALA A 130 -29.32 16.32 8.30
CA ALA A 130 -27.90 16.09 8.50
C ALA A 130 -27.05 16.48 7.29
N SER A 131 -27.50 16.16 6.08
CA SER A 131 -26.86 16.57 4.85
C SER A 131 -26.71 18.09 4.74
N GLU A 132 -27.73 18.87 5.08
CA GLU A 132 -27.67 20.34 5.02
C GLU A 132 -26.71 20.95 6.07
N GLN A 133 -26.61 20.34 7.26
CA GLN A 133 -25.62 20.79 8.26
C GLN A 133 -24.17 20.49 7.85
N ILE A 134 -23.95 19.38 7.14
CA ILE A 134 -22.65 19.03 6.56
C ILE A 134 -22.29 19.98 5.42
N LYS A 135 -23.22 20.24 4.49
CA LYS A 135 -23.02 21.17 3.36
C LYS A 135 -22.70 22.60 3.84
N SER A 136 -23.42 23.08 4.85
CA SER A 136 -23.21 24.40 5.44
C SER A 136 -22.00 24.49 6.36
N ARG A 137 -21.28 23.37 6.58
CA ARG A 137 -20.14 23.24 7.51
C ARG A 137 -20.46 23.60 8.96
N ALA A 138 -21.74 23.60 9.35
CA ALA A 138 -22.14 23.65 10.75
C ALA A 138 -21.70 22.38 11.50
N ILE A 139 -21.66 21.26 10.77
CA ILE A 139 -21.07 19.99 11.17
C ILE A 139 -19.87 19.69 10.26
N PHE A 140 -18.70 19.49 10.85
CA PHE A 140 -17.46 19.28 10.11
C PHE A 140 -16.83 17.90 10.36
N PHE A 141 -16.21 17.35 9.32
CA PHE A 141 -15.37 16.15 9.38
C PHE A 141 -14.03 16.44 8.70
N PRO A 142 -12.88 16.04 9.27
CA PRO A 142 -11.58 16.27 8.65
C PRO A 142 -11.40 15.41 7.39
N PHE A 143 -10.92 15.98 6.29
CA PHE A 143 -10.60 15.24 5.07
C PHE A 143 -9.18 14.65 5.12
N ILE A 144 -9.07 13.38 5.50
CA ILE A 144 -7.80 12.71 5.81
C ILE A 144 -7.07 12.06 4.61
N PHE A 145 -7.70 12.04 3.43
CA PHE A 145 -7.17 11.33 2.27
C PHE A 145 -6.20 12.16 1.42
N GLY A 146 -5.23 11.47 0.83
CA GLY A 146 -4.13 12.08 0.11
C GLY A 146 -3.26 12.94 1.03
N ARG A 147 -2.67 14.01 0.49
CA ARG A 147 -1.65 14.78 1.20
C ARG A 147 -2.13 16.09 1.83
N THR A 148 -3.36 16.51 1.57
CA THR A 148 -3.84 17.86 1.92
C THR A 148 -3.65 18.20 3.41
N LEU A 149 -4.16 17.35 4.32
CA LEU A 149 -3.99 17.57 5.76
C LEU A 149 -2.58 17.22 6.25
N TYR A 150 -1.92 16.24 5.62
CA TYR A 150 -0.56 15.82 5.97
C TYR A 150 0.46 16.95 5.74
N ASP A 151 0.48 17.54 4.55
CA ASP A 151 1.38 18.64 4.21
C ASP A 151 1.03 19.89 5.04
N ARG A 152 -0.25 20.17 5.27
CA ARG A 152 -0.68 21.27 6.14
C ARG A 152 -0.25 21.09 7.59
N ALA A 153 -0.28 19.87 8.11
CA ALA A 153 0.21 19.54 9.46
C ALA A 153 1.71 19.82 9.56
N PHE A 154 2.48 19.40 8.56
CA PHE A 154 3.91 19.70 8.49
C PHE A 154 4.19 21.22 8.47
N GLU A 155 3.42 21.99 7.70
CA GLU A 155 3.63 23.43 7.54
C GLU A 155 3.21 24.25 8.76
N ARG A 156 2.05 23.96 9.36
CA ARG A 156 1.42 24.83 10.35
C ARG A 156 1.60 24.42 11.81
N LEU A 157 1.86 23.14 12.09
CA LEU A 157 1.91 22.66 13.47
C LEU A 157 3.34 22.65 14.01
N ASP A 158 3.62 23.42 15.06
CA ASP A 158 4.89 23.40 15.80
C ASP A 158 4.81 22.35 16.92
N LEU A 159 5.42 21.19 16.74
CA LEU A 159 5.07 20.03 17.56
C LEU A 159 6.22 19.39 18.33
N LYS A 160 5.83 18.93 19.51
CA LYS A 160 6.57 18.02 20.38
C LYS A 160 6.41 16.59 19.84
N ASP A 161 7.45 15.79 20.03
CA ASP A 161 7.84 14.65 19.19
C ASP A 161 6.85 13.48 18.98
N TYR A 162 5.67 13.45 19.60
CA TYR A 162 4.89 12.19 19.67
C TYR A 162 3.37 12.28 19.45
N ALA A 163 2.72 13.44 19.62
CA ALA A 163 1.30 13.68 19.31
C ALA A 163 0.97 15.19 19.35
N ALA A 164 -0.08 15.60 18.65
CA ALA A 164 -0.61 16.96 18.72
C ALA A 164 -2.08 16.96 19.16
N ASP A 165 -2.35 17.53 20.33
CA ASP A 165 -3.72 17.77 20.78
C ASP A 165 -4.09 19.23 20.46
N LEU A 166 -4.92 19.43 19.45
CA LEU A 166 -5.40 20.76 19.09
C LEU A 166 -6.61 21.11 19.94
N ASN A 167 -6.59 22.28 20.56
CA ASN A 167 -7.79 22.84 21.18
C ASN A 167 -8.83 23.23 20.10
N LEU A 168 -10.03 23.65 20.49
CA LEU A 168 -11.10 23.94 19.52
C LEU A 168 -10.73 25.07 18.55
N SER A 169 -10.10 26.14 19.03
CA SER A 169 -9.73 27.28 18.16
C SER A 169 -8.70 26.84 17.14
N GLU A 170 -7.65 26.14 17.60
CA GLU A 170 -6.62 25.55 16.75
C GLU A 170 -7.20 24.55 15.76
N THR A 171 -8.16 23.71 16.19
CA THR A 171 -8.84 22.74 15.32
C THR A 171 -9.60 23.43 14.19
N LEU A 172 -10.41 24.44 14.53
CA LEU A 172 -11.20 25.17 13.53
C LEU A 172 -10.30 25.94 12.55
N GLU A 173 -9.26 26.60 13.05
CA GLU A 173 -8.27 27.30 12.21
C GLU A 173 -7.46 26.34 11.33
N PHE A 174 -7.06 25.19 11.89
CA PHE A 174 -6.33 24.17 11.17
C PHE A 174 -7.16 23.56 10.03
N LEU A 175 -8.46 23.38 10.23
CA LEU A 175 -9.37 22.79 9.25
C LEU A 175 -10.01 23.83 8.32
N ASP A 176 -9.81 25.12 8.57
CA ASP A 176 -10.35 26.19 7.72
C ASP A 176 -9.82 26.11 6.28
N GLY A 177 -10.70 26.30 5.30
CA GLY A 177 -10.39 26.14 3.88
C GLY A 177 -10.07 24.72 3.42
N THR A 178 -10.11 23.70 4.29
CA THR A 178 -9.94 22.29 3.89
C THR A 178 -11.28 21.70 3.39
N PRO A 179 -11.27 20.73 2.46
CA PRO A 179 -12.50 20.06 2.03
C PRO A 179 -13.23 19.36 3.19
N GLN A 180 -14.53 19.16 3.03
CA GLN A 180 -15.30 18.30 3.94
C GLN A 180 -14.79 16.85 3.86
N GLY A 181 -14.60 16.23 5.02
CA GLY A 181 -14.21 14.83 5.14
C GLY A 181 -15.21 13.88 4.47
N VAL A 182 -14.65 12.88 3.78
CA VAL A 182 -15.40 11.85 3.06
C VAL A 182 -15.23 10.56 3.85
N PHE A 183 -16.33 10.03 4.37
CA PHE A 183 -16.39 8.80 5.15
C PHE A 183 -17.62 8.02 4.70
N GLN A 184 -17.65 6.72 4.94
CA GLN A 184 -18.82 5.91 4.61
C GLN A 184 -19.19 5.01 5.79
N VAL A 185 -20.36 5.22 6.37
CA VAL A 185 -20.92 4.30 7.37
C VAL A 185 -22.24 3.79 6.81
N HIS A 186 -22.42 2.48 6.75
CA HIS A 186 -23.55 1.85 6.06
C HIS A 186 -23.55 2.25 4.56
N ASN A 187 -24.70 2.68 4.04
CA ASN A 187 -24.85 3.21 2.69
C ASN A 187 -24.76 4.75 2.64
N MET A 188 -24.29 5.41 3.71
CA MET A 188 -24.26 6.87 3.81
C MET A 188 -22.84 7.38 3.61
N VAL A 189 -22.63 8.20 2.58
CA VAL A 189 -21.33 8.77 2.22
C VAL A 189 -21.31 10.25 2.57
N THR A 190 -20.51 10.65 3.56
CA THR A 190 -20.28 12.05 3.91
C THR A 190 -19.37 12.73 2.90
N GLY A 191 -19.40 14.06 2.82
CA GLY A 191 -18.49 14.82 1.98
C GLY A 191 -19.03 16.20 1.59
N PRO A 192 -18.41 16.87 0.61
CA PRO A 192 -18.77 18.22 0.18
C PRO A 192 -20.23 18.42 -0.22
N TYR A 193 -20.89 17.36 -0.71
CA TYR A 193 -22.30 17.38 -1.11
C TYR A 193 -23.26 16.97 0.02
N GLY A 194 -22.79 16.92 1.28
CA GLY A 194 -23.58 16.48 2.41
C GLY A 194 -23.55 14.97 2.58
N LEU A 195 -24.72 14.33 2.66
CA LEU A 195 -24.86 12.87 2.68
C LEU A 195 -25.39 12.38 1.33
N LEU A 196 -24.63 11.51 0.68
CA LEU A 196 -25.09 10.74 -0.48
C LEU A 196 -25.39 9.30 -0.09
N VAL A 197 -26.23 8.63 -0.88
CA VAL A 197 -26.58 7.22 -0.68
C VAL A 197 -25.78 6.36 -1.66
N SER A 198 -25.09 5.37 -1.12
CA SER A 198 -24.34 4.36 -1.88
C SER A 198 -25.18 3.13 -2.21
N GLU A 199 -24.87 2.47 -3.32
CA GLU A 199 -25.41 1.14 -3.66
C GLU A 199 -24.87 0.03 -2.74
N GLN A 200 -23.73 0.27 -2.08
CA GLN A 200 -23.02 -0.71 -1.28
C GLN A 200 -22.94 -0.29 0.19
N LEU A 201 -22.96 -1.27 1.10
CA LEU A 201 -22.63 -1.05 2.51
C LEU A 201 -21.11 -1.10 2.70
N ARG A 202 -20.53 -0.05 3.27
CA ARG A 202 -19.12 -0.01 3.69
C ARG A 202 -19.00 0.71 5.03
N PHE A 203 -17.90 0.46 5.73
CA PHE A 203 -17.61 1.03 7.05
C PHE A 203 -16.19 1.60 7.10
N ASP A 204 -16.14 2.91 6.99
CA ASP A 204 -15.03 3.81 7.28
C ASP A 204 -15.60 4.97 8.11
N GLU A 205 -15.46 4.85 9.43
CA GLU A 205 -16.07 5.75 10.40
C GLU A 205 -15.36 7.12 10.42
N PRO A 206 -16.10 8.23 10.61
CA PRO A 206 -15.46 9.52 10.81
C PRO A 206 -14.58 9.53 12.05
N ILE A 207 -13.33 9.98 11.89
CA ILE A 207 -12.34 10.06 12.98
C ILE A 207 -12.07 11.49 13.39
N ARG A 208 -11.86 11.71 14.70
CA ARG A 208 -11.34 12.97 15.26
C ARG A 208 -9.83 12.92 15.53
N GLU A 209 -9.21 11.79 15.23
CA GLU A 209 -7.79 11.57 15.41
C GLU A 209 -7.23 11.10 14.06
N ALA A 210 -6.47 11.97 13.39
CA ALA A 210 -5.94 11.68 12.06
C ALA A 210 -4.42 11.48 12.12
N ALA A 211 -3.91 10.44 11.46
CA ALA A 211 -2.49 10.20 11.32
C ALA A 211 -1.90 11.17 10.28
N LEU A 212 -1.24 12.25 10.73
CA LEU A 212 -0.86 13.34 9.82
C LEU A 212 0.64 13.68 9.79
N MET A 213 1.46 13.10 10.67
CA MET A 213 2.80 13.67 10.91
C MET A 213 3.86 12.62 11.22
N HIS A 214 5.11 12.95 10.93
CA HIS A 214 6.27 12.16 11.34
C HIS A 214 7.12 12.97 12.32
N CYS A 215 7.69 12.31 13.33
CA CYS A 215 8.67 12.94 14.19
C CYS A 215 10.00 13.13 13.45
N SER A 216 10.91 13.91 14.05
CA SER A 216 12.23 14.17 13.44
C SER A 216 13.16 12.94 13.44
N ASP A 217 12.82 11.87 14.18
CA ASP A 217 13.62 10.65 14.18
C ASP A 217 13.43 9.91 12.84
N VAL A 218 14.49 9.83 12.06
CA VAL A 218 14.52 9.16 10.75
C VAL A 218 14.13 7.68 10.81
N ASN A 219 14.20 7.05 11.99
CA ASN A 219 13.83 5.64 12.19
C ASN A 219 12.37 5.44 12.56
N CYS A 220 11.68 6.49 13.02
CA CYS A 220 10.26 6.37 13.35
C CYS A 220 9.44 6.37 12.07
N ASN A 221 9.04 5.19 11.60
CA ASN A 221 8.14 5.04 10.44
C ASN A 221 6.66 5.19 10.81
N LYS A 222 6.35 5.46 12.08
CA LYS A 222 4.98 5.66 12.55
C LYS A 222 4.50 7.06 12.19
N ILE A 223 3.32 7.12 11.60
CA ILE A 223 2.60 8.38 11.43
C ILE A 223 1.89 8.70 12.76
N HIS A 224 2.26 9.81 13.39
CA HIS A 224 1.72 10.27 14.65
C HIS A 224 0.34 10.91 14.47
N PRO A 225 -0.58 10.64 15.41
CA PRO A 225 -1.92 11.21 15.37
C PRO A 225 -1.94 12.69 15.76
N VAL A 226 -2.87 13.42 15.15
CA VAL A 226 -3.34 14.74 15.55
C VAL A 226 -4.77 14.61 16.04
N HIS A 227 -5.04 15.01 17.27
CA HIS A 227 -6.37 15.01 17.86
C HIS A 227 -7.08 16.35 17.63
N PHE A 228 -8.29 16.27 17.09
CA PHE A 228 -9.17 17.41 16.82
C PHE A 228 -10.23 17.54 17.91
N SER A 229 -10.22 18.69 18.59
CA SER A 229 -11.22 18.99 19.61
C SER A 229 -12.55 19.43 19.00
N THR A 230 -13.65 18.89 19.51
CA THR A 230 -15.01 19.38 19.22
C THR A 230 -15.48 20.36 20.29
N GLY A 231 -16.44 21.22 19.98
CA GLY A 231 -16.94 22.26 20.88
C GLY A 231 -17.60 21.68 22.13
N SER A 232 -16.85 21.57 23.22
CA SER A 232 -17.37 21.12 24.53
C SER A 232 -18.38 22.11 25.13
N GLY A 233 -18.32 23.38 24.73
CA GLY A 233 -19.27 24.43 25.12
C GLY A 233 -20.59 24.40 24.34
N ALA A 234 -20.68 23.66 23.22
CA ALA A 234 -21.93 23.49 22.49
C ALA A 234 -22.98 22.88 23.43
N LEU A 235 -24.21 23.44 23.44
CA LEU A 235 -25.24 23.04 24.41
C LEU A 235 -25.47 21.52 24.38
N ILE A 236 -25.47 20.93 23.19
CA ILE A 236 -25.60 19.49 23.01
C ILE A 236 -24.50 18.72 23.75
N ASN A 237 -23.22 19.09 23.59
CA ASN A 237 -22.08 18.40 24.20
C ASN A 237 -21.99 18.67 25.70
N LYS A 238 -22.28 19.90 26.13
CA LYS A 238 -22.27 20.32 27.54
C LYS A 238 -23.21 19.49 28.41
N HIS A 239 -24.36 19.07 27.85
CA HIS A 239 -25.38 18.34 28.60
C HIS A 239 -25.19 16.82 28.59
N ARG A 240 -24.42 16.23 27.66
CA ARG A 240 -24.21 14.77 27.57
C ARG A 240 -23.73 14.13 28.88
N PRO A 241 -22.74 14.67 29.62
CA PRO A 241 -22.28 14.05 30.86
C PRO A 241 -23.36 13.96 31.95
N GLU A 242 -24.24 14.97 32.06
CA GLU A 242 -25.37 14.93 33.00
C GLU A 242 -26.41 13.90 32.57
N MET A 243 -26.66 13.76 31.26
CA MET A 243 -27.59 12.77 30.74
C MET A 243 -27.12 11.35 30.98
N THR A 244 -25.85 11.05 30.68
CA THR A 244 -25.24 9.75 31.00
C THR A 244 -25.30 9.47 32.50
N ARG A 245 -25.12 10.49 33.36
CA ARG A 245 -25.27 10.33 34.82
C ARG A 245 -26.70 9.98 35.24
N ILE A 246 -27.71 10.55 34.58
CA ILE A 246 -29.12 10.24 34.85
C ILE A 246 -29.45 8.79 34.45
N LEU A 247 -28.98 8.33 33.30
CA LEU A 247 -29.16 6.96 32.85
C LEU A 247 -28.44 5.95 33.77
N LYS A 248 -27.21 6.27 34.19
CA LYS A 248 -26.45 5.45 35.16
C LYS A 248 -27.10 5.31 36.54
N ARG A 249 -27.95 6.27 36.96
CA ARG A 249 -28.70 6.14 38.23
C ARG A 249 -29.77 5.06 38.18
N GLU A 250 -30.29 4.74 37.00
CA GLU A 250 -31.27 3.68 36.82
C GLU A 250 -30.59 2.31 36.78
N SER A 251 -29.52 2.21 36.00
CA SER A 251 -28.64 1.04 35.97
C SER A 251 -27.22 1.47 35.63
N ASP A 252 -26.25 1.04 36.44
CA ASP A 252 -24.84 1.30 36.19
C ASP A 252 -24.36 0.67 34.87
N THR A 253 -24.97 -0.46 34.48
CA THR A 253 -24.69 -1.17 33.24
C THR A 253 -25.90 -1.11 32.29
N PRO A 254 -25.74 -0.61 31.05
CA PRO A 254 -26.80 -0.69 30.05
C PRO A 254 -27.06 -2.16 29.67
N SER A 255 -28.17 -2.40 28.97
CA SER A 255 -28.43 -3.69 28.33
C SER A 255 -27.33 -4.03 27.30
N ALA A 256 -27.27 -5.29 26.87
CA ALA A 256 -26.24 -5.82 25.99
C ALA A 256 -26.34 -5.34 24.51
N TRP A 257 -26.68 -4.06 24.29
CA TRP A 257 -26.85 -3.44 22.99
C TRP A 257 -25.60 -3.54 22.10
N GLY A 258 -24.41 -3.38 22.68
CA GLY A 258 -23.15 -3.48 21.93
C GLY A 258 -22.98 -4.83 21.25
N SER A 259 -23.18 -5.93 21.97
CA SER A 259 -23.05 -7.28 21.40
C SER A 259 -24.22 -7.65 20.48
N PHE A 260 -25.42 -7.15 20.75
CA PHE A 260 -26.58 -7.30 19.85
C PHE A 260 -26.38 -6.58 18.50
N LEU A 261 -25.94 -5.31 18.53
CA LEU A 261 -25.64 -4.55 17.32
C LEU A 261 -24.45 -5.15 16.55
N ALA A 262 -23.46 -5.71 17.25
CA ALA A 262 -22.35 -6.43 16.62
C ALA A 262 -22.80 -7.65 15.81
N ASP A 263 -23.83 -8.37 16.26
CA ASP A 263 -24.41 -9.50 15.53
C ASP A 263 -25.19 -9.04 14.30
N ILE A 264 -25.92 -7.91 14.40
CA ILE A 264 -26.59 -7.30 13.24
C ILE A 264 -25.54 -6.86 12.21
N PHE A 265 -24.52 -6.13 12.65
CA PHE A 265 -23.38 -5.73 11.84
C PHE A 265 -22.71 -6.93 11.16
N SER A 266 -22.43 -7.99 11.92
CA SER A 266 -21.76 -9.19 11.41
C SER A 266 -22.59 -9.92 10.35
N ARG A 267 -23.92 -9.95 10.48
CA ARG A 267 -24.81 -10.54 9.47
C ARG A 267 -24.91 -9.68 8.20
N ALA A 268 -24.94 -8.37 8.35
CA ALA A 268 -24.98 -7.43 7.22
C ALA A 268 -23.66 -7.43 6.44
N MET A 269 -22.55 -7.17 7.14
CA MET A 269 -21.23 -7.02 6.53
C MET A 269 -20.55 -8.34 6.21
N LYS A 270 -20.87 -9.42 6.95
CA LYS A 270 -20.23 -10.74 6.85
C LYS A 270 -18.70 -10.62 6.85
N PRO A 271 -18.08 -10.27 7.99
CA PRO A 271 -16.64 -9.99 8.10
C PRO A 271 -15.72 -11.18 7.74
N ALA A 272 -16.28 -12.38 7.54
CA ALA A 272 -15.58 -13.56 7.04
C ALA A 272 -15.58 -13.68 5.50
N ARG A 273 -16.13 -12.70 4.76
CA ARG A 273 -16.00 -12.64 3.30
C ARG A 273 -14.54 -12.39 2.92
N ASP A 274 -14.12 -13.00 1.82
CA ASP A 274 -12.78 -12.84 1.28
C ASP A 274 -12.70 -11.73 0.22
N ASN A 275 -13.79 -11.01 -0.08
CA ASN A 275 -13.84 -9.91 -1.05
C ASN A 275 -14.50 -8.62 -0.54
N PRO A 276 -14.14 -8.10 0.65
CA PRO A 276 -14.76 -6.89 1.20
C PRO A 276 -14.35 -5.62 0.44
N GLY A 277 -15.32 -4.75 0.16
CA GLY A 277 -15.13 -3.48 -0.54
C GLY A 277 -14.64 -2.32 0.32
N ASP A 278 -14.66 -2.45 1.65
CA ASP A 278 -14.31 -1.38 2.59
C ASP A 278 -12.90 -0.84 2.35
N SER A 279 -11.95 -1.73 2.04
CA SER A 279 -10.56 -1.36 1.74
C SER A 279 -10.38 -0.54 0.45
N ILE A 280 -11.41 -0.45 -0.42
CA ILE A 280 -11.40 0.38 -1.62
C ILE A 280 -11.41 1.87 -1.26
N ILE A 281 -11.95 2.25 -0.10
CA ILE A 281 -12.04 3.65 0.34
C ILE A 281 -10.65 4.28 0.45
N GLY A 282 -9.74 3.63 1.19
CA GLY A 282 -8.34 4.06 1.30
C GLY A 282 -7.60 4.02 -0.04
N LEU A 283 -7.92 3.06 -0.91
CA LEU A 283 -7.33 2.96 -2.24
C LEU A 283 -7.70 4.16 -3.12
N LEU A 284 -8.98 4.55 -3.16
CA LEU A 284 -9.41 5.75 -3.91
C LEU A 284 -8.79 7.03 -3.34
N GLY A 285 -8.64 7.09 -2.01
CA GLY A 285 -8.10 8.26 -1.32
C GLY A 285 -6.62 8.49 -1.55
N ASP A 286 -5.81 7.45 -1.41
CA ASP A 286 -4.34 7.57 -1.32
C ASP A 286 -3.59 7.00 -2.54
N CYS A 287 -4.20 6.08 -3.32
CA CYS A 287 -3.51 5.38 -4.42
C CYS A 287 -3.73 5.99 -5.82
N LEU A 288 -4.68 6.92 -5.96
CA LEU A 288 -4.99 7.57 -7.24
C LEU A 288 -4.64 9.06 -7.17
N THR A 289 -4.03 9.58 -8.23
CA THR A 289 -3.92 11.03 -8.41
C THR A 289 -5.29 11.65 -8.67
N VAL A 290 -5.40 12.98 -8.61
CA VAL A 290 -6.68 13.65 -8.88
C VAL A 290 -7.14 13.40 -10.32
N ASP A 291 -6.22 13.38 -11.28
CA ASP A 291 -6.55 13.14 -12.69
C ASP A 291 -6.95 11.67 -12.95
N GLU A 292 -6.30 10.72 -12.29
CA GLU A 292 -6.71 9.32 -12.33
C GLU A 292 -8.10 9.14 -11.70
N LEU A 293 -8.39 9.82 -10.58
CA LEU A 293 -9.69 9.78 -9.94
C LEU A 293 -10.79 10.46 -10.79
N ARG A 294 -10.46 11.51 -11.54
CA ARG A 294 -11.35 12.10 -12.56
C ARG A 294 -11.65 11.09 -13.66
N ALA A 295 -10.63 10.38 -14.17
CA ALA A 295 -10.81 9.35 -15.19
C ALA A 295 -11.71 8.21 -14.69
N VAL A 296 -11.52 7.76 -13.45
CA VAL A 296 -12.40 6.77 -12.78
C VAL A 296 -13.84 7.30 -12.71
N THR A 297 -14.03 8.52 -12.21
CA THR A 297 -15.36 9.11 -12.06
C THR A 297 -16.07 9.27 -13.42
N ALA A 298 -15.34 9.73 -14.44
CA ALA A 298 -15.87 9.87 -15.79
C ALA A 298 -16.27 8.52 -16.39
N TRP A 299 -15.43 7.50 -16.24
CA TRP A 299 -15.74 6.15 -16.68
C TRP A 299 -17.01 5.61 -16.00
N LEU A 300 -17.15 5.82 -14.69
CA LEU A 300 -18.34 5.38 -13.95
C LEU A 300 -19.61 6.12 -14.41
N LEU A 301 -19.53 7.40 -14.78
CA LEU A 301 -20.68 8.17 -15.28
C LEU A 301 -21.23 7.59 -16.60
N ASP A 302 -20.35 7.01 -17.42
CA ASP A 302 -20.73 6.47 -18.73
C ASP A 302 -21.03 4.96 -18.70
N ASN A 303 -20.40 4.20 -17.80
CA ASN A 303 -20.45 2.74 -17.82
C ASN A 303 -21.34 2.12 -16.72
N THR A 304 -21.94 2.92 -15.83
CA THR A 304 -22.88 2.42 -14.80
C THR A 304 -24.35 2.40 -15.26
N ARG A 305 -24.61 2.40 -16.58
CA ARG A 305 -25.97 2.40 -17.15
C ARG A 305 -26.85 3.54 -16.61
N GLY A 306 -26.24 4.71 -16.39
CA GLY A 306 -26.91 5.91 -15.88
C GLY A 306 -27.19 5.92 -14.37
N ARG A 307 -26.80 4.88 -13.61
CA ARG A 307 -27.00 4.87 -12.14
C ARG A 307 -26.26 6.01 -11.47
N LEU A 308 -24.97 6.19 -11.76
CA LEU A 308 -24.20 7.30 -11.19
C LEU A 308 -24.72 8.68 -11.66
N ARG A 309 -25.21 8.78 -12.90
CA ARG A 309 -25.80 10.02 -13.43
C ARG A 309 -27.01 10.48 -12.61
N LYS A 310 -27.87 9.55 -12.15
CA LYS A 310 -29.00 9.86 -11.27
C LYS A 310 -28.58 10.40 -9.90
N VAL A 311 -27.40 10.02 -9.42
CA VAL A 311 -26.85 10.51 -8.14
C VAL A 311 -26.33 11.94 -8.27
N VAL A 312 -25.67 12.27 -9.39
CA VAL A 312 -25.07 13.60 -9.58
C VAL A 312 -26.01 14.65 -10.18
N GLU A 313 -27.09 14.23 -10.84
CA GLU A 313 -28.06 15.15 -11.43
C GLU A 313 -28.70 16.13 -10.41
N PRO A 314 -29.15 15.68 -9.21
CA PRO A 314 -29.64 16.58 -8.16
C PRO A 314 -28.60 17.56 -7.63
N LEU A 315 -27.31 17.31 -7.91
CA LEU A 315 -26.20 18.21 -7.55
C LEU A 315 -25.95 19.28 -8.64
N GLY A 316 -26.78 19.32 -9.69
CA GLY A 316 -26.65 20.26 -10.80
C GLY A 316 -25.63 19.85 -11.86
N MET A 317 -25.13 18.60 -11.81
CA MET A 317 -24.12 18.11 -12.76
C MET A 317 -24.80 17.42 -13.95
N ARG A 318 -24.71 18.04 -15.13
CA ARG A 318 -25.27 17.55 -16.39
C ARG A 318 -24.28 17.78 -17.53
N GLY A 319 -24.32 16.93 -18.55
CA GLY A 319 -23.44 17.03 -19.72
C GLY A 319 -22.52 15.82 -19.90
N LYS A 320 -21.41 16.03 -20.61
CA LYS A 320 -20.40 14.99 -20.84
C LYS A 320 -19.66 14.67 -19.54
N ALA A 321 -19.21 13.43 -19.42
CA ALA A 321 -18.58 12.95 -18.18
C ALA A 321 -17.30 13.74 -17.87
N GLU A 322 -16.50 14.07 -18.89
CA GLU A 322 -15.27 14.85 -18.78
C GLU A 322 -15.54 16.27 -18.27
N ASP A 323 -16.58 16.92 -18.80
CA ASP A 323 -16.97 18.29 -18.41
C ASP A 323 -17.43 18.33 -16.95
N ILE A 324 -18.15 17.29 -16.50
CA ILE A 324 -18.62 17.17 -15.12
C ILE A 324 -17.44 17.08 -14.14
N VAL A 325 -16.41 16.29 -14.46
CA VAL A 325 -15.31 15.99 -13.52
C VAL A 325 -14.16 16.99 -13.56
N ALA A 326 -14.05 17.81 -14.62
CA ALA A 326 -12.90 18.68 -14.88
C ALA A 326 -12.54 19.61 -13.70
N HIS A 327 -13.55 20.19 -13.05
CA HIS A 327 -13.36 21.17 -11.96
C HIS A 327 -13.52 20.59 -10.56
N LEU A 328 -13.82 19.29 -10.45
CA LEU A 328 -14.03 18.66 -9.16
C LEU A 328 -12.69 18.42 -8.46
N HIS A 329 -12.65 18.65 -7.15
CA HIS A 329 -11.51 18.33 -6.30
C HIS A 329 -11.63 16.91 -5.73
N ARG A 330 -10.53 16.41 -5.14
CA ARG A 330 -10.42 15.02 -4.64
C ARG A 330 -11.61 14.58 -3.78
N ALA A 331 -11.96 15.34 -2.74
CA ALA A 331 -13.09 14.98 -1.88
C ALA A 331 -14.45 14.90 -2.61
N GLN A 332 -14.71 15.76 -3.60
CA GLN A 332 -15.94 15.68 -4.41
C GLN A 332 -15.95 14.42 -5.26
N LEU A 333 -14.83 14.12 -5.94
CA LEU A 333 -14.69 12.94 -6.78
C LEU A 333 -14.81 11.65 -5.95
N MET A 334 -14.13 11.58 -4.80
CA MET A 334 -14.23 10.44 -3.88
C MET A 334 -15.66 10.22 -3.41
N GLN A 335 -16.35 11.27 -2.96
CA GLN A 335 -17.73 11.15 -2.49
C GLN A 335 -18.64 10.58 -3.59
N ILE A 336 -18.49 11.04 -4.84
CA ILE A 336 -19.25 10.54 -5.99
C ILE A 336 -18.90 9.07 -6.26
N CYS A 337 -17.62 8.73 -6.37
CA CYS A 337 -17.16 7.35 -6.62
C CYS A 337 -17.71 6.37 -5.58
N LEU A 338 -17.69 6.72 -4.30
CA LEU A 338 -18.16 5.85 -3.21
C LEU A 338 -19.67 5.57 -3.24
N THR A 339 -20.45 6.27 -4.07
CA THR A 339 -21.86 5.91 -4.29
C THR A 339 -22.04 4.70 -5.20
N ALA A 340 -21.02 4.34 -6.00
CA ALA A 340 -21.04 3.18 -6.89
C ALA A 340 -20.78 1.87 -6.13
N SER A 341 -21.13 0.74 -6.78
CA SER A 341 -20.86 -0.61 -6.27
C SER A 341 -19.36 -0.94 -6.26
N ASP A 342 -18.94 -1.88 -5.41
CA ASP A 342 -17.55 -2.36 -5.37
C ASP A 342 -17.09 -2.92 -6.71
N ARG A 343 -17.98 -3.63 -7.40
CA ARG A 343 -17.73 -4.22 -8.72
C ARG A 343 -17.47 -3.14 -9.76
N ASP A 344 -18.30 -2.10 -9.81
CA ASP A 344 -18.13 -1.00 -10.76
C ASP A 344 -16.83 -0.24 -10.49
N LEU A 345 -16.49 -0.01 -9.21
CA LEU A 345 -15.23 0.64 -8.80
C LEU A 345 -14.01 -0.18 -9.24
N ILE A 346 -13.95 -1.46 -8.90
CA ILE A 346 -12.84 -2.35 -9.29
C ILE A 346 -12.72 -2.41 -10.81
N ASN A 347 -13.83 -2.66 -11.52
CA ASN A 347 -13.81 -2.80 -12.97
C ASN A 347 -13.39 -1.50 -13.67
N SER A 348 -13.79 -0.34 -13.15
CA SER A 348 -13.37 0.96 -13.67
C SER A 348 -11.86 1.15 -13.60
N ILE A 349 -11.25 0.82 -12.45
CA ILE A 349 -9.80 0.96 -12.25
C ILE A 349 -9.06 -0.06 -13.09
N ASP A 350 -9.50 -1.33 -13.10
CA ASP A 350 -8.90 -2.38 -13.94
C ASP A 350 -8.90 -1.99 -15.42
N THR A 351 -10.04 -1.50 -15.92
CA THR A 351 -10.19 -1.07 -17.31
C THR A 351 -9.26 0.10 -17.61
N LEU A 352 -9.20 1.10 -16.74
CA LEU A 352 -8.36 2.28 -16.96
C LEU A 352 -6.86 2.00 -16.83
N VAL A 353 -6.46 1.04 -15.99
CA VAL A 353 -5.08 0.53 -15.92
C VAL A 353 -4.73 -0.18 -17.23
N HIS A 354 -5.59 -1.08 -17.69
CA HIS A 354 -5.38 -1.80 -18.94
C HIS A 354 -5.29 -0.87 -20.16
N LEU A 355 -6.14 0.17 -20.21
CA LEU A 355 -6.11 1.20 -21.26
C LEU A 355 -4.93 2.19 -21.14
N GLY A 356 -4.09 2.05 -20.10
CA GLY A 356 -2.95 2.95 -19.85
C GLY A 356 -3.33 4.37 -19.45
N LYS A 357 -4.61 4.60 -19.08
CA LYS A 357 -5.09 5.89 -18.56
C LYS A 357 -4.65 6.09 -17.11
N ILE A 358 -4.64 5.02 -16.32
CA ILE A 358 -3.95 4.94 -15.03
C ILE A 358 -2.63 4.21 -15.28
N LYS A 359 -1.50 4.93 -15.18
CA LYS A 359 -0.19 4.36 -15.49
C LYS A 359 0.43 3.75 -14.24
N VAL A 360 0.41 2.42 -14.15
CA VAL A 360 1.06 1.66 -13.07
C VAL A 360 2.23 0.87 -13.67
N PRO A 361 3.49 1.27 -13.40
CA PRO A 361 4.66 0.52 -13.84
C PRO A 361 4.65 -0.93 -13.36
N SER A 362 5.31 -1.83 -14.08
CA SER A 362 5.37 -3.27 -13.72
C SER A 362 6.04 -3.55 -12.37
N SER A 363 6.89 -2.65 -11.89
CA SER A 363 7.56 -2.72 -10.59
C SER A 363 6.78 -2.05 -9.46
N GLU A 364 5.65 -1.39 -9.76
CA GLU A 364 4.88 -0.62 -8.78
C GLU A 364 3.67 -1.39 -8.28
N VAL A 365 3.48 -1.39 -6.97
CA VAL A 365 2.24 -1.80 -6.31
C VAL A 365 1.84 -0.67 -5.37
N ARG A 366 0.75 0.01 -5.70
CA ARG A 366 0.19 1.12 -4.94
C ARG A 366 -0.61 0.59 -3.76
N GLN A 367 -0.39 1.20 -2.60
CA GLN A 367 -1.08 0.89 -1.34
C GLN A 367 -1.39 2.20 -0.63
N PRO A 368 -2.48 2.27 0.16
CA PRO A 368 -2.75 3.48 0.93
C PRO A 368 -1.59 3.78 1.88
N VAL A 369 -1.04 5.00 1.78
CA VAL A 369 0.16 5.41 2.52
C VAL A 369 -0.19 5.86 3.93
N ILE A 370 -1.25 6.67 4.07
CA ILE A 370 -1.69 7.22 5.36
C ILE A 370 -2.88 6.40 5.88
N ASN A 371 -3.87 6.18 5.03
CA ASN A 371 -5.16 5.61 5.40
C ASN A 371 -5.20 4.11 5.09
N SER A 372 -4.19 3.38 5.58
CA SER A 372 -4.08 1.93 5.39
C SER A 372 -5.06 1.20 6.31
N THR A 373 -6.17 0.75 5.73
CA THR A 373 -7.21 0.00 6.45
C THR A 373 -7.29 -1.43 5.95
N ALA A 374 -7.34 -2.37 6.88
CA ALA A 374 -7.59 -3.78 6.61
C ALA A 374 -8.95 -4.19 7.21
N PHE A 375 -9.74 -4.96 6.45
CA PHE A 375 -11.11 -5.32 6.84
C PHE A 375 -11.28 -6.81 7.13
N GLY A 376 -12.18 -7.12 8.06
CA GLY A 376 -12.69 -8.47 8.29
C GLY A 376 -11.71 -9.41 8.99
N LYS A 377 -12.14 -10.68 9.15
CA LYS A 377 -11.37 -11.73 9.84
C LYS A 377 -10.02 -12.00 9.19
N PHE A 378 -9.95 -11.85 7.86
CA PHE A 378 -8.73 -12.07 7.09
C PHE A 378 -7.85 -10.81 6.97
N ARG A 379 -8.26 -9.66 7.53
CA ARG A 379 -7.54 -8.37 7.41
C ARG A 379 -7.17 -8.05 5.96
N ILE A 380 -8.18 -8.03 5.09
CA ILE A 380 -8.01 -7.79 3.66
C ILE A 380 -7.81 -6.31 3.39
N SER A 381 -6.82 -6.01 2.54
CA SER A 381 -6.48 -4.68 2.04
C SER A 381 -6.57 -4.68 0.51
N ALA A 382 -6.81 -3.51 -0.08
CA ALA A 382 -6.82 -3.34 -1.53
C ALA A 382 -5.51 -2.72 -2.03
N GLU A 383 -5.06 -3.14 -3.21
CA GLU A 383 -3.84 -2.65 -3.85
C GLU A 383 -4.06 -2.44 -5.34
N ILE A 384 -3.32 -1.53 -5.97
CA ILE A 384 -3.31 -1.36 -7.44
C ILE A 384 -1.94 -1.77 -7.98
N GLY A 385 -1.92 -2.66 -8.97
CA GLY A 385 -0.73 -3.08 -9.69
C GLY A 385 -0.89 -2.92 -11.20
N PRO A 386 0.05 -3.42 -12.00
CA PRO A 386 -0.01 -3.36 -13.47
C PRO A 386 -1.23 -4.09 -14.07
N HIS A 387 -1.87 -4.97 -13.30
CA HIS A 387 -3.07 -5.72 -13.71
C HIS A 387 -4.35 -5.24 -13.00
N GLY A 388 -4.37 -4.00 -12.49
CA GLY A 388 -5.53 -3.39 -11.84
C GLY A 388 -5.58 -3.63 -10.33
N VAL A 389 -6.79 -3.67 -9.76
CA VAL A 389 -7.01 -3.80 -8.31
C VAL A 389 -6.91 -5.26 -7.87
N ARG A 390 -6.28 -5.54 -6.73
CA ARG A 390 -6.43 -6.83 -6.03
C ARG A 390 -6.84 -6.62 -4.59
N LEU A 391 -7.46 -7.65 -4.02
CA LEU A 391 -7.74 -7.75 -2.59
C LEU A 391 -6.78 -8.80 -2.00
N TYR A 392 -5.96 -8.39 -1.03
CA TYR A 392 -4.88 -9.21 -0.49
C TYR A 392 -4.85 -9.15 1.04
N SER A 393 -4.34 -10.19 1.69
CA SER A 393 -4.24 -10.30 3.14
C SER A 393 -2.78 -10.52 3.56
N ASN A 394 -2.30 -9.67 4.45
CA ASN A 394 -0.96 -9.79 5.05
C ASN A 394 -0.89 -10.80 6.20
N THR A 395 -2.03 -11.24 6.74
CA THR A 395 -2.06 -12.09 7.94
C THR A 395 -2.28 -13.57 7.63
N MET A 396 -3.01 -13.84 6.55
CA MET A 396 -3.30 -15.19 6.08
C MET A 396 -3.14 -15.25 4.56
N PRO A 397 -2.34 -16.19 4.02
CA PRO A 397 -2.18 -16.34 2.59
C PRO A 397 -3.46 -16.91 1.96
N LEU A 398 -4.34 -16.03 1.48
CA LEU A 398 -5.62 -16.42 0.87
C LEU A 398 -5.49 -16.94 -0.57
N ALA A 399 -4.42 -16.57 -1.28
CA ALA A 399 -4.29 -16.85 -2.71
C ALA A 399 -4.37 -18.35 -3.06
N PRO A 400 -3.73 -19.29 -2.32
CA PRO A 400 -3.90 -20.72 -2.57
C PRO A 400 -5.34 -21.22 -2.35
N LEU A 401 -6.03 -20.72 -1.33
CA LEU A 401 -7.42 -21.08 -1.06
C LEU A 401 -8.36 -20.58 -2.15
N ARG A 402 -8.12 -19.35 -2.64
CA ARG A 402 -8.87 -18.81 -3.78
C ARG A 402 -8.57 -19.54 -5.08
N LEU A 403 -7.33 -19.97 -5.31
CA LEU A 403 -6.97 -20.77 -6.48
C LEU A 403 -7.73 -22.10 -6.46
N ARG A 404 -7.77 -22.78 -5.31
CA ARG A 404 -8.56 -23.99 -5.13
C ARG A 404 -10.04 -23.74 -5.41
N HIS A 405 -10.63 -22.71 -4.79
CA HIS A 405 -12.03 -22.36 -5.00
C HIS A 405 -12.34 -22.02 -6.46
N LEU A 406 -11.43 -21.34 -7.16
CA LEU A 406 -11.54 -21.04 -8.57
C LEU A 406 -11.62 -22.32 -9.42
N ILE A 407 -10.77 -23.30 -9.14
CA ILE A 407 -10.75 -24.59 -9.85
C ILE A 407 -12.04 -25.38 -9.54
N GLU A 408 -12.47 -25.43 -8.28
CA GLU A 408 -13.73 -26.07 -7.87
C GLU A 408 -14.96 -25.40 -8.52
N SER A 409 -14.88 -24.11 -8.83
CA SER A 409 -15.94 -23.38 -9.56
C SER A 409 -15.95 -23.70 -11.07
N MET A 410 -14.81 -24.10 -11.63
CA MET A 410 -14.66 -24.49 -13.05
C MET A 410 -15.03 -25.94 -13.29
N TYR A 411 -14.62 -26.84 -12.40
CA TYR A 411 -14.85 -28.27 -12.48
C TYR A 411 -15.87 -28.67 -11.43
N ARG A 412 -17.14 -28.74 -11.82
CA ARG A 412 -18.21 -29.07 -10.89
C ARG A 412 -18.13 -30.56 -10.56
N LEU A 413 -17.71 -30.90 -9.35
CA LEU A 413 -17.51 -32.30 -8.92
C LEU A 413 -18.80 -33.15 -8.94
N GLU A 414 -19.96 -32.49 -8.99
CA GLU A 414 -21.27 -33.13 -9.17
C GLU A 414 -21.54 -33.56 -10.63
N ASP A 415 -20.85 -32.95 -11.59
CA ASP A 415 -20.94 -33.29 -13.00
C ASP A 415 -19.92 -34.38 -13.35
N VAL A 416 -20.40 -35.46 -13.98
CA VAL A 416 -19.59 -36.62 -14.34
C VAL A 416 -18.51 -36.24 -15.36
N ASP A 417 -18.84 -35.41 -16.35
CA ASP A 417 -17.92 -35.05 -17.44
C ASP A 417 -16.75 -34.20 -16.93
N ASP A 418 -17.03 -33.24 -16.03
CA ASP A 418 -16.00 -32.41 -15.41
C ASP A 418 -15.11 -33.22 -14.45
N ARG A 419 -15.72 -34.16 -13.72
CA ARG A 419 -14.99 -35.05 -12.81
C ARG A 419 -14.02 -35.96 -13.56
N GLU A 420 -14.47 -36.60 -14.63
CA GLU A 420 -13.62 -37.49 -15.45
C GLU A 420 -12.48 -36.72 -16.11
N GLU A 421 -12.75 -35.51 -16.63
CA GLU A 421 -11.72 -34.64 -17.18
C GLU A 421 -10.67 -34.26 -16.14
N LEU A 422 -11.10 -33.77 -14.97
CA LEU A 422 -10.18 -33.36 -13.92
C LEU A 422 -9.35 -34.56 -13.44
N GLU A 423 -9.97 -35.74 -13.31
CA GLU A 423 -9.25 -36.97 -12.98
C GLU A 423 -8.20 -37.34 -14.05
N TRP A 424 -8.54 -37.20 -15.33
CA TRP A 424 -7.59 -37.41 -16.42
C TRP A 424 -6.43 -36.41 -16.39
N GLN A 425 -6.69 -35.13 -16.16
CA GLN A 425 -5.66 -34.10 -16.04
C GLN A 425 -4.74 -34.34 -14.84
N LEU A 426 -5.28 -34.89 -13.75
CA LEU A 426 -4.57 -35.20 -12.52
C LEU A 426 -4.00 -36.63 -12.45
N ARG A 427 -4.06 -37.41 -13.54
CA ARG A 427 -3.64 -38.83 -13.60
C ARG A 427 -2.20 -39.12 -13.11
N GLY A 428 -1.33 -38.11 -13.13
CA GLY A 428 0.05 -38.22 -12.64
C GLY A 428 0.22 -38.04 -11.13
N GLN A 429 -0.86 -37.79 -10.38
CA GLN A 429 -0.84 -37.60 -8.93
C GLN A 429 -1.28 -38.88 -8.22
N ASP A 430 -0.39 -39.37 -7.34
CA ASP A 430 -0.65 -40.56 -6.53
C ASP A 430 -1.31 -40.15 -5.19
N ALA A 431 -2.65 -40.24 -5.11
CA ALA A 431 -3.41 -39.93 -3.90
C ALA A 431 -4.81 -40.59 -3.93
N ASP A 432 -5.37 -40.80 -2.73
CA ASP A 432 -6.67 -41.46 -2.53
C ASP A 432 -7.83 -40.51 -2.85
N GLY A 433 -8.38 -40.63 -4.06
CA GLY A 433 -9.54 -39.87 -4.51
C GLY A 433 -9.20 -38.54 -5.20
N LEU A 434 -10.18 -37.97 -5.91
CA LEU A 434 -9.97 -36.79 -6.76
C LEU A 434 -9.60 -35.53 -5.96
N GLU A 435 -10.24 -35.29 -4.82
CA GLU A 435 -9.93 -34.15 -3.96
C GLU A 435 -8.49 -34.23 -3.41
N ALA A 436 -8.04 -35.42 -2.98
CA ALA A 436 -6.68 -35.61 -2.51
C ALA A 436 -5.65 -35.45 -3.63
N LYS A 437 -5.98 -35.93 -4.85
CA LYS A 437 -5.17 -35.71 -6.05
C LYS A 437 -5.04 -34.21 -6.36
N LEU A 438 -6.14 -33.45 -6.30
CA LEU A 438 -6.15 -32.01 -6.51
C LEU A 438 -5.32 -31.28 -5.45
N GLU A 439 -5.51 -31.61 -4.17
CA GLU A 439 -4.75 -31.01 -3.08
C GLU A 439 -3.24 -31.28 -3.24
N LYS A 440 -2.85 -32.54 -3.53
CA LYS A 440 -1.47 -32.91 -3.81
C LYS A 440 -0.92 -32.19 -5.03
N TYR A 441 -1.73 -31.98 -6.08
CA TYR A 441 -1.33 -31.23 -7.26
C TYR A 441 -1.04 -29.76 -6.94
N LEU A 442 -1.93 -29.10 -6.22
CA LEU A 442 -1.80 -27.69 -5.83
C LEU A 442 -0.61 -27.44 -4.89
N GLN A 443 -0.27 -28.42 -4.04
CA GLN A 443 0.90 -28.34 -3.16
C GLN A 443 2.23 -28.51 -3.90
N ASN A 444 2.26 -29.31 -4.97
CA ASN A 444 3.50 -29.68 -5.67
C ASN A 444 3.78 -28.86 -6.94
N LYS A 445 2.79 -28.17 -7.50
CA LYS A 445 2.93 -27.39 -8.72
C LYS A 445 2.90 -25.89 -8.45
N SER A 446 3.59 -25.12 -9.29
CA SER A 446 3.53 -23.66 -9.21
C SER A 446 2.13 -23.17 -9.61
N PRO A 447 1.61 -22.10 -8.99
CA PRO A 447 0.29 -21.55 -9.33
C PRO A 447 0.13 -21.22 -10.82
N GLN A 448 1.18 -20.72 -11.46
CA GLN A 448 1.18 -20.46 -12.90
C GLN A 448 0.96 -21.75 -13.71
N SER A 449 1.71 -22.81 -13.42
CA SER A 449 1.58 -24.09 -14.13
C SER A 449 0.20 -24.72 -13.91
N VAL A 450 -0.38 -24.57 -12.71
CA VAL A 450 -1.75 -25.00 -12.41
C VAL A 450 -2.75 -24.27 -13.29
N LEU A 451 -2.66 -22.94 -13.39
CA LEU A 451 -3.58 -22.14 -14.20
C LEU A 451 -3.44 -22.42 -15.69
N GLU A 452 -2.22 -22.52 -16.21
CA GLU A 452 -1.96 -22.89 -17.60
C GLU A 452 -2.52 -24.28 -17.95
N SER A 453 -2.44 -25.23 -17.01
CA SER A 453 -2.91 -26.61 -17.25
C SER A 453 -4.43 -26.75 -17.11
N LEU A 454 -5.04 -26.11 -16.10
CA LEU A 454 -6.45 -26.34 -15.73
C LEU A 454 -7.41 -25.27 -16.25
N VAL A 455 -6.98 -24.00 -16.31
CA VAL A 455 -7.86 -22.88 -16.76
C VAL A 455 -7.86 -22.77 -18.28
N LEU A 456 -6.69 -22.86 -18.92
CA LEU A 456 -6.60 -22.79 -20.38
C LEU A 456 -6.99 -24.09 -21.09
N ALA A 457 -7.33 -25.14 -20.34
CA ALA A 457 -7.80 -26.40 -20.89
C ALA A 457 -9.06 -26.25 -21.75
N ARG A 458 -9.98 -25.34 -21.35
CA ARG A 458 -11.29 -25.15 -22.00
C ARG A 458 -11.66 -23.67 -22.04
N LYS A 459 -12.32 -23.24 -23.13
CA LYS A 459 -12.86 -21.87 -23.25
C LYS A 459 -13.89 -21.56 -22.16
N SER A 460 -14.70 -22.55 -21.76
CA SER A 460 -15.66 -22.41 -20.65
C SER A 460 -14.98 -22.05 -19.33
N ASN A 461 -13.84 -22.67 -19.03
CA ASN A 461 -13.10 -22.41 -17.79
C ASN A 461 -12.57 -20.97 -17.76
N ALA A 462 -12.07 -20.45 -18.89
CA ALA A 462 -11.64 -19.06 -18.99
C ALA A 462 -12.79 -18.07 -18.76
N VAL A 463 -14.00 -18.36 -19.25
CA VAL A 463 -15.21 -17.55 -19.00
C VAL A 463 -15.59 -17.58 -17.53
N THR A 464 -15.66 -18.78 -16.92
CA THR A 464 -15.91 -18.94 -15.48
C THR A 464 -14.87 -18.18 -14.64
N ALA A 465 -13.59 -18.21 -15.05
CA ALA A 465 -12.53 -17.44 -14.38
C ALA A 465 -12.84 -15.94 -14.38
N CYS A 466 -13.29 -15.41 -15.51
CA CYS A 466 -13.65 -14.00 -15.65
C CYS A 466 -14.80 -13.63 -14.73
N GLU A 467 -15.82 -14.48 -14.64
CA GLU A 467 -17.00 -14.25 -13.80
C GLU A 467 -16.66 -14.31 -12.31
N VAL A 468 -15.97 -15.37 -11.86
CA VAL A 468 -15.63 -15.59 -10.45
C VAL A 468 -14.69 -14.51 -9.92
N LEU A 469 -13.70 -14.10 -10.72
CA LEU A 469 -12.72 -13.09 -10.32
C LEU A 469 -13.15 -11.66 -10.62
N GLY A 470 -14.30 -11.48 -11.29
CA GLY A 470 -14.80 -10.17 -11.70
C GLY A 470 -13.85 -9.45 -12.66
N LEU A 471 -13.28 -10.16 -13.62
CA LEU A 471 -12.37 -9.58 -14.61
C LEU A 471 -13.12 -8.63 -15.56
N ARG A 472 -12.41 -7.61 -16.05
CA ARG A 472 -12.90 -6.71 -17.10
C ARG A 472 -13.30 -7.46 -18.38
N ASP A 473 -14.17 -6.85 -19.17
CA ASP A 473 -14.55 -7.36 -20.48
C ASP A 473 -13.34 -7.46 -21.42
N GLY A 474 -13.25 -8.53 -22.21
CA GLY A 474 -12.13 -8.81 -23.12
C GLY A 474 -10.86 -9.33 -22.45
N ALA A 475 -10.90 -9.67 -21.15
CA ALA A 475 -9.73 -10.15 -20.42
C ALA A 475 -9.09 -11.43 -21.00
N THR A 476 -9.88 -12.30 -21.61
CA THR A 476 -9.44 -13.58 -22.18
C THR A 476 -8.52 -13.44 -23.38
N ASP A 477 -8.57 -12.30 -24.07
CA ASP A 477 -7.87 -12.09 -25.33
C ASP A 477 -6.47 -11.49 -25.14
N GLY A 478 -6.10 -11.16 -23.89
CA GLY A 478 -4.80 -10.58 -23.54
C GLY A 478 -3.73 -11.63 -23.29
N ASP A 479 -2.52 -11.37 -23.78
CA ASP A 479 -1.32 -12.19 -23.50
C ASP A 479 -0.98 -12.25 -22.00
N ASP A 480 -1.56 -11.36 -21.18
CA ASP A 480 -1.35 -11.25 -19.75
C ASP A 480 -2.43 -11.96 -18.90
N PHE A 481 -3.33 -12.75 -19.52
CA PHE A 481 -4.49 -13.35 -18.83
C PHE A 481 -4.12 -14.17 -17.58
N ILE A 482 -3.07 -15.00 -17.66
CA ILE A 482 -2.61 -15.80 -16.51
C ILE A 482 -2.04 -14.91 -15.40
N SER A 483 -1.26 -13.90 -15.76
CA SER A 483 -0.70 -12.93 -14.80
C SER A 483 -1.81 -12.11 -14.12
N LEU A 484 -2.86 -11.75 -14.86
CA LEU A 484 -4.05 -11.10 -14.33
C LEU A 484 -4.79 -12.01 -13.33
N ILE A 485 -5.00 -13.30 -13.66
CA ILE A 485 -5.63 -14.25 -12.73
C ILE A 485 -4.81 -14.38 -11.45
N LEU A 486 -3.49 -14.60 -11.57
CA LEU A 486 -2.59 -14.69 -10.40
C LEU A 486 -2.68 -13.44 -9.52
N TRP A 487 -2.67 -12.26 -10.14
CA TRP A 487 -2.82 -10.98 -9.46
C TRP A 487 -4.14 -10.89 -8.68
N LYS A 488 -5.25 -11.26 -9.31
CA LYS A 488 -6.60 -11.19 -8.73
C LYS A 488 -6.82 -12.21 -7.61
N LEU A 489 -6.22 -13.39 -7.72
CA LEU A 489 -6.19 -14.37 -6.64
C LEU A 489 -5.42 -13.85 -5.41
N GLY A 490 -4.52 -12.88 -5.59
CA GLY A 490 -3.72 -12.28 -4.53
C GLY A 490 -2.30 -12.83 -4.45
N TYR A 491 -1.84 -13.57 -5.47
CA TYR A 491 -0.42 -13.91 -5.58
C TYR A 491 0.38 -12.64 -5.86
N PRO A 492 1.60 -12.49 -5.30
CA PRO A 492 2.48 -11.38 -5.66
C PRO A 492 2.62 -11.35 -7.18
N SER A 493 2.49 -10.17 -7.80
CA SER A 493 2.99 -10.00 -9.16
C SER A 493 4.43 -10.46 -9.12
N ASN A 494 4.76 -11.54 -9.82
CA ASN A 494 6.14 -11.92 -9.97
C ASN A 494 6.82 -10.67 -10.54
N LEU A 495 7.72 -10.05 -9.77
CA LEU A 495 8.53 -8.90 -10.17
C LEU A 495 9.53 -9.39 -11.22
N THR A 496 8.98 -9.84 -12.35
CA THR A 496 9.59 -10.69 -13.39
C THR A 496 10.17 -9.88 -14.52
N SER A 497 10.20 -8.55 -14.41
CA SER A 497 11.02 -7.73 -15.28
C SER A 497 12.49 -7.88 -14.84
N ASP A 498 13.07 -9.04 -15.16
CA ASP A 498 14.50 -9.17 -15.26
C ASP A 498 14.98 -8.24 -16.39
N SER A 499 15.64 -7.14 -15.99
CA SER A 499 16.14 -6.11 -16.90
C SER A 499 17.10 -6.69 -17.96
N HIS A 500 17.76 -7.82 -17.66
CA HIS A 500 18.76 -8.44 -18.51
C HIS A 500 18.20 -9.62 -19.33
N ARG A 501 16.89 -9.91 -19.24
CA ARG A 501 16.25 -11.00 -20.00
C ARG A 501 16.51 -10.89 -21.51
N LYS A 502 16.38 -9.69 -22.06
CA LYS A 502 16.58 -9.43 -23.49
C LYS A 502 18.04 -9.64 -23.89
N PHE A 503 18.99 -9.13 -23.11
CA PHE A 503 20.43 -9.36 -23.32
C PHE A 503 20.76 -10.85 -23.41
N TRP A 504 20.34 -11.65 -22.42
CA TRP A 504 20.68 -13.07 -22.40
C TRP A 504 20.02 -13.88 -23.52
N ARG A 505 18.80 -13.51 -23.94
CA ARG A 505 18.17 -14.09 -25.13
C ARG A 505 19.02 -13.81 -26.37
N LEU A 506 19.39 -12.55 -26.61
CA LEU A 506 20.22 -12.14 -27.74
C LEU A 506 21.62 -12.78 -27.67
N HIS A 507 22.20 -12.90 -26.49
CA HIS A 507 23.48 -13.56 -26.30
C HIS A 507 23.43 -15.04 -26.71
N GLY A 508 22.39 -15.76 -26.30
CA GLY A 508 22.18 -17.15 -26.71
C GLY A 508 21.89 -17.30 -28.21
N GLU A 509 21.21 -16.33 -28.83
CA GLU A 509 21.02 -16.25 -30.29
C GLU A 509 22.37 -16.04 -31.00
N MET A 510 23.19 -15.10 -30.54
CA MET A 510 24.53 -14.84 -31.08
C MET A 510 25.43 -16.07 -30.97
N GLU A 511 25.43 -16.77 -29.83
CA GLU A 511 26.18 -18.02 -29.68
C GLU A 511 25.74 -19.09 -30.68
N LYS A 512 24.43 -19.25 -30.89
CA LYS A 512 23.90 -20.20 -31.88
C LYS A 512 24.35 -19.83 -33.28
N MET A 513 24.31 -18.54 -33.63
CA MET A 513 24.75 -18.05 -34.95
C MET A 513 26.25 -18.26 -35.16
N VAL A 514 27.09 -17.97 -34.15
CA VAL A 514 28.54 -18.18 -34.23
C VAL A 514 28.87 -19.68 -34.35
N ARG A 515 28.17 -20.55 -33.62
CA ARG A 515 28.32 -22.02 -33.75
C ARG A 515 27.91 -22.54 -35.13
N ALA A 516 26.90 -21.94 -35.75
CA ALA A 516 26.45 -22.29 -37.09
C ALA A 516 27.36 -21.75 -38.23
N VAL A 517 28.36 -20.92 -37.88
CA VAL A 517 29.31 -20.25 -38.78
C VAL A 517 28.60 -19.36 -39.82
N PRO A 518 28.50 -18.04 -39.57
CA PRO A 518 27.87 -17.10 -40.49
C PRO A 518 28.48 -17.15 -41.90
N GLY A 519 27.63 -17.19 -42.93
CA GLY A 519 28.06 -17.32 -44.33
C GLY A 519 28.30 -18.77 -44.79
N SER A 520 28.14 -19.76 -43.92
CA SER A 520 28.06 -21.17 -44.30
C SER A 520 26.78 -21.45 -45.10
N PRO A 521 26.75 -22.42 -46.04
CA PRO A 521 25.54 -22.77 -46.82
C PRO A 521 24.32 -23.16 -45.97
N LEU A 522 24.54 -23.60 -44.73
CA LEU A 522 23.51 -23.96 -43.75
C LEU A 522 23.47 -23.00 -42.54
N GLY A 523 24.31 -21.96 -42.54
CA GLY A 523 24.42 -20.98 -41.47
C GLY A 523 23.65 -19.70 -41.76
N PRO A 524 23.55 -18.80 -40.77
CA PRO A 524 22.92 -17.49 -40.96
C PRO A 524 23.71 -16.64 -41.97
N THR A 525 23.02 -15.80 -42.72
CA THR A 525 23.66 -14.84 -43.62
C THR A 525 24.44 -13.80 -42.82
N PHE A 526 25.44 -13.17 -43.45
CA PHE A 526 26.20 -12.08 -42.82
C PHE A 526 25.31 -10.89 -42.43
N ASP A 527 24.24 -10.63 -43.17
CA ASP A 527 23.34 -9.52 -42.89
C ASP A 527 22.42 -9.83 -41.70
N GLU A 528 21.94 -11.07 -41.56
CA GLU A 528 21.24 -11.53 -40.35
C GLU A 528 22.14 -11.46 -39.11
N PHE A 529 23.40 -11.89 -39.22
CA PHE A 529 24.37 -11.80 -38.13
C PHE A 529 24.63 -10.34 -37.71
N ARG A 530 24.80 -9.42 -38.67
CA ARG A 530 24.98 -7.98 -38.39
C ARG A 530 23.77 -7.37 -37.71
N GLY A 531 22.57 -7.70 -38.18
CA GLY A 531 21.32 -7.23 -37.57
C GLY A 531 21.15 -7.71 -36.12
N ALA A 532 21.50 -8.97 -35.85
CA ALA A 532 21.50 -9.53 -34.50
C ALA A 532 22.59 -8.89 -33.62
N ALA A 533 23.81 -8.70 -34.15
CA ALA A 533 24.93 -8.07 -33.45
C ALA A 533 24.62 -6.61 -33.06
N ALA A 534 23.97 -5.84 -33.94
CA ALA A 534 23.55 -4.47 -33.63
C ALA A 534 22.61 -4.40 -32.41
N ASN A 535 21.56 -5.22 -32.41
CA ASN A 535 20.64 -5.31 -31.28
C ASN A 535 21.34 -5.82 -30.01
N TYR A 536 22.26 -6.78 -30.15
CA TYR A 536 23.02 -7.33 -29.04
C TYR A 536 23.92 -6.30 -28.35
N PHE A 537 24.68 -5.50 -29.13
CA PHE A 537 25.57 -4.48 -28.55
C PHE A 537 24.81 -3.31 -27.91
N VAL A 538 23.65 -2.93 -28.45
CA VAL A 538 22.77 -1.93 -27.81
C VAL A 538 22.31 -2.41 -26.43
N GLU A 539 21.91 -3.68 -26.33
CA GLU A 539 21.51 -4.27 -25.05
C GLU A 539 22.71 -4.49 -24.12
N LEU A 540 23.89 -4.82 -24.63
CA LEU A 540 25.11 -4.89 -23.82
C LEU A 540 25.47 -3.52 -23.22
N GLU A 541 25.43 -2.45 -24.02
CA GLU A 541 25.66 -1.08 -23.54
C GLU A 541 24.65 -0.72 -22.45
N THR A 542 23.38 -1.07 -22.64
CA THR A 542 22.32 -0.86 -21.63
C THR A 542 22.60 -1.60 -20.33
N VAL A 543 23.01 -2.88 -20.39
CA VAL A 543 23.35 -3.69 -19.21
C VAL A 543 24.56 -3.12 -18.48
N LEU A 544 25.61 -2.76 -19.20
CA LEU A 544 26.84 -2.23 -18.61
C LEU A 544 26.59 -0.86 -17.96
N ASP A 545 25.84 0.02 -18.62
CA ASP A 545 25.52 1.35 -18.12
C ASP A 545 24.63 1.29 -16.87
N ASP A 546 23.53 0.52 -16.92
CA ASP A 546 22.65 0.31 -15.75
C ASP A 546 23.40 -0.29 -14.57
N SER A 547 24.24 -1.31 -14.81
CA SER A 547 24.99 -1.96 -13.73
C SER A 547 26.06 -1.04 -13.15
N LEU A 548 26.74 -0.25 -13.97
CA LEU A 548 27.75 0.69 -13.52
C LEU A 548 27.10 1.81 -12.70
N CYS A 549 26.02 2.42 -13.20
CA CYS A 549 25.30 3.48 -12.50
C CYS A 549 24.72 2.98 -11.17
N PHE A 550 24.10 1.80 -11.17
CA PHE A 550 23.60 1.17 -9.95
C PHE A 550 24.73 0.90 -8.94
N ALA A 551 25.89 0.38 -9.38
CA ALA A 551 27.03 0.12 -8.50
C ALA A 551 27.63 1.40 -7.92
N VAL A 552 27.74 2.48 -8.70
CA VAL A 552 28.15 3.80 -8.21
C VAL A 552 27.19 4.24 -7.10
N TRP A 553 25.91 4.39 -7.43
CA TRP A 553 24.88 4.84 -6.49
C TRP A 553 24.83 3.98 -5.22
N ALA A 554 24.82 2.66 -5.35
CA ALA A 554 24.69 1.72 -4.23
C ALA A 554 25.86 1.82 -3.25
N LEU A 555 27.08 2.07 -3.75
CA LEU A 555 28.29 2.07 -2.93
C LEU A 555 28.67 3.45 -2.40
N THR A 556 28.25 4.53 -3.06
CA THR A 556 28.73 5.89 -2.77
C THR A 556 27.72 6.81 -2.11
N ASN A 557 26.41 6.53 -2.19
CA ASN A 557 25.39 7.44 -1.67
C ASN A 557 24.98 7.12 -0.23
N ASP A 558 24.61 8.15 0.53
CA ASP A 558 24.06 7.98 1.87
C ASP A 558 22.61 7.50 1.82
N HIS A 559 22.42 6.19 1.80
CA HIS A 559 21.09 5.59 1.75
C HIS A 559 20.29 5.79 3.02
N PHE A 560 20.93 6.03 4.18
CA PHE A 560 20.22 6.08 5.44
C PHE A 560 19.51 7.42 5.66
N THR A 561 20.14 8.53 5.27
CA THR A 561 19.55 9.89 5.37
C THR A 561 18.91 10.37 4.08
N SER A 562 19.00 9.58 3.00
CA SER A 562 18.33 9.88 1.73
C SER A 562 16.83 10.11 1.92
N LYS A 563 16.27 11.01 1.12
CA LYS A 563 14.82 11.21 1.01
C LYS A 563 14.07 9.93 0.64
N ARG A 564 14.72 9.01 -0.09
CA ARG A 564 14.20 7.70 -0.48
C ARG A 564 15.22 6.62 -0.10
N PRO A 565 15.22 6.17 1.17
CA PRO A 565 16.22 5.22 1.65
C PRO A 565 16.20 3.93 0.83
N PHE A 566 17.37 3.53 0.31
CA PHE A 566 17.59 2.26 -0.40
C PHE A 566 16.69 2.02 -1.64
N ILE A 567 16.17 3.09 -2.26
CA ILE A 567 15.35 3.01 -3.48
C ILE A 567 16.12 3.63 -4.66
N TYR A 568 16.36 2.84 -5.70
CA TYR A 568 17.03 3.24 -6.93
C TYR A 568 16.02 3.66 -8.01
N ARG A 569 16.21 4.84 -8.59
CA ARG A 569 15.46 5.32 -9.76
C ARG A 569 16.41 5.47 -10.94
N ALA A 570 16.36 4.52 -11.87
CA ALA A 570 17.31 4.49 -12.98
C ALA A 570 17.36 5.81 -13.76
N GLU A 571 16.22 6.41 -14.06
CA GLU A 571 16.16 7.67 -14.85
C GLU A 571 16.81 8.86 -14.13
N ASP A 572 16.63 8.99 -12.81
CA ASP A 572 17.18 10.11 -12.02
C ASP A 572 18.67 9.88 -11.72
N GLU A 573 19.04 8.64 -11.40
CA GLU A 573 20.35 8.30 -10.85
C GLU A 573 21.41 8.07 -11.93
N THR A 574 21.02 7.76 -13.17
CA THR A 574 21.97 7.60 -14.30
C THR A 574 22.76 8.88 -14.52
N GLN A 575 22.09 10.03 -14.60
CA GLN A 575 22.75 11.32 -14.82
C GLN A 575 23.69 11.67 -13.67
N SER A 576 23.25 11.48 -12.42
CA SER A 576 24.07 11.73 -11.22
C SER A 576 25.30 10.82 -11.17
N SER A 577 25.13 9.54 -11.52
CA SER A 577 26.21 8.55 -11.56
C SER A 577 27.23 8.87 -12.65
N HIS A 578 26.79 9.28 -13.85
CA HIS A 578 27.67 9.73 -14.93
C HIS A 578 28.48 10.96 -14.54
N GLN A 579 27.85 11.95 -13.91
CA GLN A 579 28.56 13.12 -13.40
C GLN A 579 29.61 12.72 -12.35
N TRP A 580 29.24 11.85 -11.42
CA TRP A 580 30.16 11.36 -10.40
C TRP A 580 31.36 10.63 -11.01
N LEU A 581 31.13 9.78 -12.01
CA LEU A 581 32.18 9.05 -12.73
C LEU A 581 33.10 9.98 -13.50
N LYS A 582 32.56 11.03 -14.13
CA LYS A 582 33.35 12.06 -14.80
C LYS A 582 34.32 12.73 -13.83
N GLU A 583 33.81 13.19 -12.69
CA GLU A 583 34.65 13.81 -11.67
C GLU A 583 35.69 12.83 -11.10
N ALA A 584 35.34 11.55 -10.95
CA ALA A 584 36.27 10.51 -10.53
C ALA A 584 37.39 10.29 -11.57
N ALA A 585 37.04 10.26 -12.86
CA ALA A 585 37.97 10.14 -13.97
C ALA A 585 38.88 11.36 -14.13
N ASP A 586 38.38 12.58 -13.92
CA ASP A 586 39.17 13.81 -13.97
C ASP A 586 40.22 13.87 -12.85
N ARG A 587 39.93 13.22 -11.71
CA ARG A 587 40.86 13.14 -10.58
C ARG A 587 41.87 12.00 -10.72
N SER A 588 41.62 11.03 -11.60
CA SER A 588 42.59 10.04 -12.01
C SER A 588 43.29 10.52 -13.29
N SER A 589 44.43 9.93 -13.66
CA SER A 589 45.12 10.28 -14.91
C SER A 589 44.38 9.80 -16.18
N ASP A 590 43.12 9.39 -16.07
CA ASP A 590 42.23 8.88 -17.13
C ASP A 590 41.27 9.96 -17.66
N SER A 591 41.70 11.23 -17.72
CA SER A 591 40.89 12.40 -18.14
C SER A 591 40.37 12.39 -19.60
N LYS A 592 40.61 11.31 -20.35
CA LYS A 592 40.10 11.10 -21.71
C LYS A 592 38.75 10.37 -21.75
N LEU A 593 38.23 9.91 -20.60
CA LEU A 593 36.94 9.21 -20.53
C LEU A 593 35.81 10.24 -20.44
N GLU A 594 34.95 10.28 -21.46
CA GLU A 594 33.76 11.12 -21.46
C GLU A 594 32.56 10.34 -20.90
N PHE A 595 32.05 10.79 -19.76
CA PHE A 595 30.77 10.36 -19.20
C PHE A 595 29.77 11.52 -19.35
N GLY A 596 28.67 11.28 -20.07
CA GLY A 596 27.66 12.27 -20.45
C GLY A 596 26.41 11.56 -20.97
N SER A 597 25.56 12.25 -21.74
CA SER A 597 24.30 11.66 -22.24
C SER A 597 24.48 10.41 -23.11
N HIS A 598 25.67 10.24 -23.70
CA HIS A 598 26.07 9.01 -24.37
C HIS A 598 27.47 8.61 -23.92
N VAL A 599 27.57 7.45 -23.28
CA VAL A 599 28.85 6.86 -22.88
C VAL A 599 29.28 5.84 -23.93
N SER A 600 30.50 5.96 -24.45
CA SER A 600 31.02 4.97 -25.38
C SER A 600 31.19 3.60 -24.71
N LEU A 601 31.08 2.51 -25.47
CA LEU A 601 31.33 1.16 -24.94
C LEU A 601 32.71 1.03 -24.27
N TYR A 602 33.74 1.70 -24.82
CA TYR A 602 35.05 1.76 -24.18
C TYR A 602 34.99 2.46 -22.81
N GLY A 603 34.26 3.58 -22.72
CA GLY A 603 33.99 4.29 -21.48
C GLY A 603 33.27 3.43 -20.44
N LEU A 604 32.24 2.67 -20.84
CA LEU A 604 31.52 1.74 -19.98
C LEU A 604 32.44 0.62 -19.45
N CYS A 605 33.24 0.02 -20.33
CA CYS A 605 34.21 -1.01 -19.94
C CYS A 605 35.21 -0.49 -18.89
N ARG A 606 35.76 0.72 -19.11
CA ARG A 606 36.72 1.35 -18.19
C ARG A 606 36.08 1.92 -16.92
N GLY A 607 34.79 2.27 -16.96
CA GLY A 607 34.07 2.87 -15.85
C GLY A 607 34.11 2.05 -14.56
N PHE A 608 34.06 0.71 -14.66
CA PHE A 608 34.20 -0.18 -13.49
C PHE A 608 35.58 -0.03 -12.81
N GLN A 609 36.65 0.17 -13.60
CA GLN A 609 37.98 0.43 -13.03
C GLN A 609 38.07 1.81 -12.39
N VAL A 610 37.45 2.83 -12.98
CA VAL A 610 37.38 4.18 -12.39
C VAL A 610 36.70 4.12 -11.02
N LEU A 611 35.55 3.44 -10.92
CA LEU A 611 34.85 3.20 -9.66
C LEU A 611 35.75 2.48 -8.65
N ALA A 612 36.41 1.38 -9.06
CA ALA A 612 37.30 0.63 -8.17
C ALA A 612 38.43 1.49 -7.59
N SER A 613 39.11 2.27 -8.44
CA SER A 613 40.19 3.17 -8.02
C SER A 613 39.69 4.25 -7.06
N GLU A 614 38.49 4.77 -7.29
CA GLU A 614 37.89 5.78 -6.44
C GLU A 614 37.50 5.22 -5.06
N LEU A 615 36.91 4.03 -4.99
CA LEU A 615 36.57 3.35 -3.73
C LEU A 615 37.81 3.08 -2.86
N VAL A 616 38.93 2.67 -3.49
CA VAL A 616 40.21 2.51 -2.81
C VAL A 616 40.72 3.86 -2.27
N ARG A 617 40.59 4.94 -3.05
CA ARG A 617 40.97 6.30 -2.63
C ARG A 617 40.11 6.81 -1.47
N MET A 618 38.80 6.55 -1.49
CA MET A 618 37.89 6.90 -0.39
C MET A 618 38.28 6.17 0.90
N THR A 619 38.71 4.91 0.80
CA THR A 619 39.21 4.14 1.95
C THR A 619 40.42 4.82 2.61
N ALA A 620 41.34 5.36 1.82
CA ALA A 620 42.50 6.11 2.33
C ALA A 620 42.12 7.44 3.01
N ARG A 621 40.91 7.95 2.76
CA ARG A 621 40.37 9.21 3.31
C ARG A 621 39.11 8.99 4.15
N LYS A 622 39.01 7.82 4.80
CA LYS A 622 37.82 7.37 5.53
C LYS A 622 37.22 8.42 6.47
N GLU A 623 38.06 9.13 7.23
CA GLU A 623 37.63 10.15 8.19
C GLU A 623 36.86 11.32 7.55
N ASN A 624 37.10 11.65 6.27
CA ASN A 624 36.38 12.72 5.58
C ASN A 624 34.91 12.39 5.32
N TYR A 625 34.54 11.11 5.39
CA TYR A 625 33.19 10.62 5.12
C TYR A 625 32.46 10.19 6.39
N LYS A 626 33.02 10.46 7.57
CA LYS A 626 32.40 10.11 8.84
C LYS A 626 31.06 10.83 8.98
N ARG A 627 30.02 10.07 9.33
CA ARG A 627 28.68 10.59 9.59
C ARG A 627 28.69 11.50 10.81
N SER A 628 27.89 12.56 10.79
CA SER A 628 27.72 13.43 11.95
C SER A 628 26.94 12.69 13.06
N ASP A 629 27.24 12.98 14.34
CA ASP A 629 26.58 12.30 15.47
C ASP A 629 25.06 12.53 15.49
N GLY A 630 24.59 13.64 14.92
CA GLY A 630 23.16 13.98 14.83
C GLY A 630 22.36 13.17 13.81
N ASP A 631 23.05 12.55 12.83
CA ASP A 631 22.44 11.75 11.76
C ASP A 631 22.32 10.27 12.14
N ALA A 632 22.96 9.85 13.23
CA ALA A 632 22.84 8.50 13.75
C ALA A 632 21.48 8.31 14.50
N PRO A 633 20.95 7.07 14.52
CA PRO A 633 19.77 6.76 15.33
C PRO A 633 20.00 6.99 16.82
N GLU A 634 19.01 7.56 17.53
CA GLU A 634 19.07 7.66 19.00
C GLU A 634 19.07 6.28 19.67
N TRP A 635 18.33 5.32 19.12
CA TRP A 635 18.29 3.96 19.66
C TRP A 635 19.66 3.27 19.64
N ALA A 636 20.58 3.69 18.76
CA ALA A 636 21.89 3.06 18.64
C ALA A 636 22.77 3.28 19.89
N SER A 637 22.54 4.38 20.64
CA SER A 637 23.23 4.66 21.89
C SER A 637 22.45 4.20 23.14
N GLN A 638 21.14 3.96 23.02
CA GLN A 638 20.26 3.65 24.16
C GLN A 638 20.14 2.14 24.46
N GLN A 639 20.50 1.27 23.53
CA GLN A 639 20.37 -0.18 23.69
C GLN A 639 21.47 -0.96 22.92
N SER A 640 21.62 -2.25 23.21
CA SER A 640 22.68 -3.11 22.64
C SER A 640 22.17 -4.30 21.81
N LEU A 641 20.86 -4.51 21.71
CA LEU A 641 20.22 -5.58 20.94
C LEU A 641 20.26 -5.34 19.43
N GLN A 642 20.08 -4.10 19.00
CA GLN A 642 20.13 -3.67 17.60
C GLN A 642 21.39 -2.83 17.38
N LYS A 643 22.03 -3.00 16.22
CA LYS A 643 23.31 -2.39 15.86
C LYS A 643 23.14 -1.51 14.63
N PHE A 644 23.79 -0.35 14.65
CA PHE A 644 23.85 0.56 13.51
C PHE A 644 25.24 0.49 12.84
N PRO A 645 25.37 -0.10 11.64
CA PRO A 645 26.65 -0.30 10.98
C PRO A 645 27.11 0.91 10.15
N PHE A 646 26.24 1.84 9.78
CA PHE A 646 26.52 2.91 8.81
C PHE A 646 27.17 4.15 9.44
N LEU A 647 28.43 4.02 9.88
CA LEU A 647 29.20 5.09 10.52
C LEU A 647 29.66 6.17 9.54
N HIS A 648 29.56 5.93 8.23
CA HIS A 648 29.94 6.86 7.17
C HIS A 648 28.74 7.21 6.29
N ILE A 649 28.86 8.31 5.54
CA ILE A 649 27.89 8.68 4.49
C ILE A 649 28.08 7.86 3.21
N VAL A 650 29.21 7.13 3.11
CA VAL A 650 29.55 6.24 2.00
C VAL A 650 29.46 4.79 2.51
N PRO A 651 28.42 4.02 2.15
CA PRO A 651 28.19 2.66 2.66
C PRO A 651 29.36 1.71 2.41
N TYR A 652 30.10 1.89 1.32
CA TYR A 652 31.29 1.08 1.02
C TYR A 652 32.32 1.07 2.17
N LEU A 653 32.47 2.18 2.91
CA LEU A 653 33.44 2.29 4.00
C LEU A 653 33.02 1.53 5.27
N ASP A 654 31.74 1.17 5.37
CA ASP A 654 31.14 0.43 6.47
C ASP A 654 30.98 -1.08 6.15
N LEU A 655 31.38 -1.50 4.96
CA LEU A 655 31.46 -2.92 4.59
C LEU A 655 32.61 -3.62 5.31
N THR A 656 32.58 -4.94 5.40
CA THR A 656 33.71 -5.73 5.92
C THR A 656 34.95 -5.57 5.06
N ASP A 657 36.14 -5.74 5.65
CA ASP A 657 37.41 -5.61 4.91
C ASP A 657 37.49 -6.58 3.72
N ASN A 658 36.99 -7.81 3.91
CA ASN A 658 36.88 -8.82 2.86
C ASN A 658 35.95 -8.35 1.73
N ALA A 659 34.79 -7.77 2.06
CA ALA A 659 33.85 -7.25 1.08
C ALA A 659 34.45 -6.08 0.28
N ARG A 660 35.11 -5.12 0.93
CA ARG A 660 35.76 -3.98 0.27
C ARG A 660 36.82 -4.42 -0.73
N ASN A 661 37.69 -5.36 -0.33
CA ASN A 661 38.73 -5.92 -1.18
C ASN A 661 38.12 -6.71 -2.36
N ALA A 662 37.11 -7.55 -2.10
CA ALA A 662 36.43 -8.33 -3.12
C ALA A 662 35.74 -7.45 -4.17
N ILE A 663 34.99 -6.42 -3.74
CA ILE A 663 34.33 -5.47 -4.65
C ILE A 663 35.36 -4.80 -5.56
N SER A 664 36.43 -4.25 -4.99
CA SER A 664 37.48 -3.57 -5.75
C SER A 664 38.13 -4.51 -6.78
N ALA A 665 38.42 -5.76 -6.39
CA ALA A 665 39.01 -6.76 -7.28
C ALA A 665 38.05 -7.17 -8.41
N ARG A 666 36.76 -7.39 -8.12
CA ARG A 666 35.75 -7.77 -9.12
C ARG A 666 35.50 -6.66 -10.14
N LEU A 667 35.41 -5.41 -9.70
CA LEU A 667 35.28 -4.26 -10.60
C LEU A 667 36.48 -4.12 -11.55
N GLN A 668 37.70 -4.33 -11.04
CA GLN A 668 38.91 -4.36 -11.87
C GLN A 668 38.92 -5.55 -12.84
N GLU A 669 38.46 -6.71 -12.39
CA GLU A 669 38.35 -7.92 -13.22
C GLU A 669 37.39 -7.72 -14.39
N ILE A 670 36.21 -7.15 -14.16
CA ILE A 670 35.21 -6.83 -15.20
C ILE A 670 35.84 -5.93 -16.29
N SER A 671 36.45 -4.81 -15.88
CA SER A 671 37.12 -3.90 -16.82
C SER A 671 38.25 -4.61 -17.59
N ARG A 672 39.09 -5.36 -16.89
CA ARG A 672 40.21 -6.10 -17.51
C ARG A 672 39.72 -7.11 -18.55
N VAL A 673 38.69 -7.90 -18.24
CA VAL A 673 38.12 -8.91 -19.16
C VAL A 673 37.58 -8.24 -20.42
N LEU A 674 36.82 -7.15 -20.29
CA LEU A 674 36.22 -6.46 -21.43
C LEU A 674 37.26 -5.72 -22.30
N VAL A 675 38.23 -5.06 -21.68
CA VAL A 675 39.27 -4.28 -22.39
C VAL A 675 40.31 -5.17 -23.04
N SER A 676 40.77 -6.23 -22.35
CA SER A 676 41.83 -7.11 -22.88
C SER A 676 41.35 -7.94 -24.08
N ASN A 677 40.06 -8.31 -24.09
CA ASN A 677 39.41 -8.99 -25.22
C ASN A 677 38.88 -8.02 -26.28
N LYS A 678 39.22 -6.72 -26.20
CA LYS A 678 38.91 -5.68 -27.17
C LYS A 678 37.44 -5.68 -27.61
N VAL A 679 36.52 -5.83 -26.66
CA VAL A 679 35.07 -5.92 -26.95
C VAL A 679 34.55 -4.71 -27.75
N TYR A 680 35.15 -3.54 -27.53
CA TYR A 680 34.84 -2.32 -28.29
C TYR A 680 35.30 -2.38 -29.75
N ASP A 681 36.44 -2.99 -30.05
CA ASP A 681 36.90 -3.21 -31.44
C ASP A 681 36.01 -4.27 -32.12
N ALA A 682 35.66 -5.34 -31.39
CA ALA A 682 34.78 -6.39 -31.87
C ALA A 682 33.41 -5.82 -32.31
N ARG A 683 32.84 -4.84 -31.58
CA ARG A 683 31.63 -4.13 -32.01
C ARG A 683 31.80 -3.52 -33.42
N ASN A 684 32.89 -2.79 -33.65
CA ASN A 684 33.14 -2.12 -34.93
C ASN A 684 33.39 -3.14 -36.05
N GLU A 685 34.14 -4.20 -35.77
CA GLU A 685 34.41 -5.28 -36.71
C GLU A 685 33.14 -6.05 -37.09
N TRP A 686 32.25 -6.33 -36.13
CA TRP A 686 31.04 -7.11 -36.42
C TRP A 686 30.01 -6.28 -37.20
N LEU A 687 29.95 -4.96 -36.96
CA LEU A 687 29.03 -4.06 -37.64
C LEU A 687 29.54 -3.59 -39.02
N HIS A 688 30.86 -3.45 -39.19
CA HIS A 688 31.46 -2.81 -40.37
C HIS A 688 32.56 -3.63 -41.07
N GLY A 689 32.92 -4.80 -40.56
CA GLY A 689 34.02 -5.64 -41.07
C GLY A 689 33.79 -6.22 -42.48
N ARG A 690 34.89 -6.36 -43.23
CA ARG A 690 34.94 -6.97 -44.58
C ARG A 690 34.65 -8.47 -44.53
N ARG A 691 34.15 -9.03 -45.64
CA ARG A 691 33.70 -10.44 -45.82
C ARG A 691 34.80 -11.52 -45.69
N ASP A 692 36.00 -11.19 -45.26
CA ASP A 692 37.14 -12.11 -45.29
C ASP A 692 37.12 -13.01 -44.05
N GLY A 693 36.84 -14.30 -44.28
CA GLY A 693 36.73 -15.31 -43.24
C GLY A 693 38.08 -15.73 -42.66
N ALA A 694 38.36 -15.31 -41.43
CA ALA A 694 39.38 -15.92 -40.56
C ALA A 694 39.26 -15.57 -39.06
N GLU A 695 38.32 -14.71 -38.61
CA GLU A 695 38.34 -14.18 -37.23
C GLU A 695 37.20 -14.64 -36.31
N PHE A 696 36.48 -15.73 -36.65
CA PHE A 696 35.39 -16.23 -35.81
C PHE A 696 35.83 -16.73 -34.42
N ASP A 697 37.09 -17.15 -34.26
CA ASP A 697 37.66 -17.46 -32.95
C ASP A 697 37.78 -16.22 -32.06
N LYS A 698 38.05 -15.03 -32.64
CA LYS A 698 38.03 -13.76 -31.91
C LYS A 698 36.60 -13.38 -31.52
N VAL A 699 35.63 -13.58 -32.42
CA VAL A 699 34.20 -13.35 -32.15
C VAL A 699 33.75 -14.16 -30.94
N LYS A 700 34.08 -15.46 -30.94
CA LYS A 700 33.79 -16.37 -29.84
C LYS A 700 34.48 -15.93 -28.54
N GLY A 701 35.76 -15.57 -28.59
CA GLY A 701 36.50 -15.05 -27.44
C GLY A 701 35.88 -13.79 -26.83
N SER A 702 35.42 -12.85 -27.66
CA SER A 702 34.70 -11.65 -27.18
C SER A 702 33.33 -11.99 -26.59
N LEU A 703 32.56 -12.92 -27.18
CA LEU A 703 31.29 -13.38 -26.60
C LEU A 703 31.50 -14.04 -25.22
N ASP A 704 32.50 -14.92 -25.10
CA ASP A 704 32.83 -15.58 -23.84
C ASP A 704 33.31 -14.57 -22.77
N ALA A 705 34.09 -13.56 -23.18
CA ALA A 705 34.50 -12.46 -22.31
C ALA A 705 33.33 -11.60 -21.84
N ILE A 706 32.39 -11.26 -22.74
CA ILE A 706 31.17 -10.52 -22.38
C ILE A 706 30.33 -11.33 -21.40
N ARG A 707 30.13 -12.62 -21.66
CA ARG A 707 29.44 -13.54 -20.74
C ARG A 707 30.10 -13.53 -19.36
N ALA A 708 31.41 -13.71 -19.30
CA ALA A 708 32.14 -13.76 -18.03
C ALA A 708 32.03 -12.44 -17.26
N ALA A 709 32.10 -11.31 -17.94
CA ALA A 709 31.95 -9.99 -17.35
C ALA A 709 30.53 -9.77 -16.80
N VAL A 710 29.50 -10.05 -17.59
CA VAL A 710 28.09 -9.91 -17.16
C VAL A 710 27.76 -10.88 -16.03
N GLN A 711 28.23 -12.13 -16.09
CA GLN A 711 28.07 -13.07 -14.99
C GLN A 711 28.74 -12.56 -13.71
N THR A 712 29.93 -11.96 -13.80
CA THR A 712 30.62 -11.37 -12.63
C THR A 712 29.84 -10.19 -12.05
N ILE A 713 29.23 -9.36 -12.90
CA ILE A 713 28.33 -8.27 -12.51
C ILE A 713 27.11 -8.81 -11.76
N GLU A 714 26.49 -9.87 -12.28
CA GLU A 714 25.32 -10.53 -11.69
C GLU A 714 25.65 -11.23 -10.36
N ASP A 715 26.73 -12.02 -10.32
CA ASP A 715 27.17 -12.76 -9.13
C ASP A 715 27.53 -11.82 -7.97
N SER A 716 28.14 -10.66 -8.28
CA SER A 716 28.49 -9.64 -7.29
C SER A 716 27.27 -8.83 -6.82
N GLY A 717 26.15 -8.88 -7.55
CA GLY A 717 24.98 -8.04 -7.30
C GLY A 717 25.19 -6.58 -7.71
N PHE A 718 26.05 -6.31 -8.69
CA PHE A 718 26.17 -5.00 -9.35
C PHE A 718 25.04 -4.74 -10.35
N SER A 719 24.12 -5.70 -10.52
CA SER A 719 22.93 -5.57 -11.36
C SER A 719 21.66 -5.66 -10.53
N ARG A 720 20.57 -5.12 -11.09
CA ARG A 720 19.27 -5.04 -10.43
C ARG A 720 18.44 -6.31 -10.65
N ILE A 721 19.03 -7.46 -10.35
CA ILE A 721 18.30 -8.74 -10.41
C ILE A 721 17.25 -8.77 -9.28
N PRO A 722 15.97 -9.02 -9.58
CA PRO A 722 14.95 -9.15 -8.57
C PRO A 722 15.04 -10.51 -7.87
N TYR A 723 15.05 -10.48 -6.54
CA TYR A 723 14.93 -11.63 -5.65
C TYR A 723 13.58 -11.58 -4.95
N ALA A 724 12.85 -12.68 -4.90
CA ALA A 724 11.61 -12.82 -4.15
C ALA A 724 11.66 -14.04 -3.22
N VAL A 725 10.82 -14.07 -2.19
CA VAL A 725 10.77 -15.22 -1.26
C VAL A 725 10.40 -16.47 -2.04
N SER A 726 11.31 -17.45 -2.06
CA SER A 726 11.07 -18.77 -2.66
C SER A 726 10.72 -19.81 -1.60
N HIS A 727 11.29 -19.69 -0.40
CA HIS A 727 11.06 -20.61 0.69
C HIS A 727 11.25 -19.91 2.03
N GLU A 728 10.46 -20.28 3.02
CA GLU A 728 10.59 -19.78 4.37
C GLU A 728 10.38 -20.93 5.36
N THR A 729 11.29 -21.05 6.34
CA THR A 729 11.11 -21.94 7.49
C THR A 729 11.13 -21.14 8.77
N THR A 730 10.23 -21.49 9.68
CA THR A 730 10.19 -20.95 11.04
C THR A 730 10.23 -22.12 12.02
N ASP A 731 11.15 -22.09 12.97
CA ASP A 731 11.21 -23.09 14.03
C ASP A 731 10.32 -22.72 15.24
N GLY A 732 10.19 -23.67 16.19
CA GLY A 732 9.37 -23.48 17.39
C GLY A 732 9.89 -22.40 18.36
N TYR A 733 11.06 -21.82 18.12
CA TYR A 733 11.64 -20.73 18.92
C TYR A 733 11.53 -19.37 18.22
N GLY A 734 10.84 -19.31 17.06
CA GLY A 734 10.65 -18.09 16.30
C GLY A 734 11.85 -17.67 15.44
N ARG A 735 12.85 -18.56 15.26
CA ARG A 735 13.95 -18.32 14.32
C ARG A 735 13.48 -18.64 12.91
N ARG A 736 13.74 -17.73 11.98
CA ARG A 736 13.30 -17.80 10.59
C ARG A 736 14.50 -17.87 9.65
N ILE A 737 14.42 -18.77 8.68
CA ILE A 737 15.31 -18.80 7.51
C ILE A 737 14.46 -18.46 6.30
N ILE A 738 14.76 -17.32 5.68
CA ILE A 738 14.07 -16.84 4.49
C ILE A 738 15.02 -17.03 3.31
N ILE A 739 14.66 -17.90 2.38
CA ILE A 739 15.38 -18.13 1.14
C ILE A 739 14.70 -17.33 0.04
N MET A 740 15.48 -16.48 -0.59
CA MET A 740 15.08 -15.64 -1.69
C MET A 740 15.61 -16.25 -2.99
N GLY A 741 14.74 -16.46 -3.97
CA GLY A 741 15.09 -16.92 -5.31
C GLY A 741 15.00 -15.80 -6.34
N SER A 742 15.93 -15.79 -7.29
CA SER A 742 15.86 -14.94 -8.48
C SER A 742 15.31 -15.74 -9.68
N THR A 743 14.85 -15.03 -10.71
CA THR A 743 14.46 -15.63 -12.01
C THR A 743 15.62 -16.33 -12.72
N ARG A 744 16.86 -16.08 -12.29
CA ARG A 744 18.10 -16.63 -12.85
C ARG A 744 18.62 -17.87 -12.12
N GLY A 745 17.92 -18.31 -11.07
CA GLY A 745 18.30 -19.49 -10.29
C GLY A 745 19.28 -19.19 -9.16
N PHE A 746 19.70 -17.93 -8.96
CA PHE A 746 20.41 -17.54 -7.74
C PHE A 746 19.49 -17.63 -6.54
N SER A 747 20.05 -18.09 -5.42
CA SER A 747 19.36 -18.11 -4.13
C SER A 747 20.19 -17.41 -3.06
N TYR A 748 19.53 -16.66 -2.17
CA TYR A 748 20.17 -16.01 -1.03
C TYR A 748 19.38 -16.27 0.25
N SER A 749 20.06 -16.56 1.37
CA SER A 749 19.39 -16.90 2.64
C SER A 749 19.60 -15.81 3.70
N PHE A 750 18.50 -15.33 4.26
CA PHE A 750 18.47 -14.43 5.40
C PHE A 750 18.04 -15.17 6.67
N HIS A 751 18.61 -14.75 7.79
CA HIS A 751 18.28 -15.26 9.12
C HIS A 751 17.64 -14.14 9.95
N SER A 752 16.52 -14.46 10.61
CA SER A 752 15.79 -13.56 11.49
C SER A 752 15.50 -14.27 12.82
N PRO A 753 15.52 -13.59 13.98
CA PRO A 753 15.81 -12.16 14.15
C PRO A 753 17.28 -11.82 13.92
N SER A 754 17.55 -10.57 13.52
CA SER A 754 18.89 -10.03 13.32
C SER A 754 19.13 -8.77 14.16
N HIS A 755 20.40 -8.53 14.49
CA HIS A 755 20.87 -7.27 15.08
C HIS A 755 20.72 -6.07 14.14
N TYR A 756 20.34 -6.27 12.88
CA TYR A 756 20.30 -5.24 11.83
C TYR A 756 18.90 -5.06 11.24
N ASP A 757 17.86 -5.48 11.95
CA ASP A 757 16.48 -5.39 11.48
C ASP A 757 15.95 -3.94 11.46
N TRP A 758 16.57 -3.02 12.22
CA TRP A 758 16.14 -1.63 12.37
C TRP A 758 16.79 -0.64 11.40
N LEU A 759 17.41 -1.11 10.33
CA LEU A 759 18.18 -0.27 9.39
C LEU A 759 17.35 0.36 8.26
N ASN A 760 16.02 0.30 8.33
CA ASN A 760 15.10 0.76 7.27
C ASN A 760 15.39 0.17 5.87
N MET A 761 16.22 -0.86 5.77
CA MET A 761 16.47 -1.56 4.51
C MET A 761 15.18 -2.22 4.01
N PRO A 762 15.01 -2.37 2.68
CA PRO A 762 13.85 -3.01 2.08
C PRO A 762 13.46 -4.33 2.74
N ASN A 763 12.17 -4.49 3.07
CA ASN A 763 11.64 -5.71 3.67
C ASN A 763 11.77 -6.89 2.68
N ILE A 764 12.26 -8.02 3.20
CA ILE A 764 12.54 -9.29 2.49
C ILE A 764 11.24 -9.96 1.99
N GLY A 765 10.07 -9.62 2.57
CA GLY A 765 8.77 -10.13 2.10
C GLY A 765 8.29 -9.59 0.75
N ARG A 766 9.03 -8.68 0.10
CA ARG A 766 8.76 -8.20 -1.27
C ARG A 766 10.00 -8.36 -2.13
N GLY A 767 9.87 -8.19 -3.43
CA GLY A 767 11.03 -8.24 -4.32
C GLY A 767 12.05 -7.17 -3.98
N VAL A 768 13.32 -7.57 -3.96
CA VAL A 768 14.48 -6.73 -3.65
C VAL A 768 15.64 -7.07 -4.59
N HIS A 769 16.56 -6.14 -4.76
CA HIS A 769 17.86 -6.37 -5.38
C HIS A 769 18.88 -6.59 -4.27
N ILE A 770 19.66 -7.67 -4.36
CA ILE A 770 20.64 -8.04 -3.35
C ILE A 770 22.03 -7.81 -3.91
N MET A 771 22.83 -6.98 -3.23
CA MET A 771 24.21 -6.73 -3.60
C MET A 771 25.12 -7.70 -2.85
N ASN A 772 25.24 -8.93 -3.35
CA ASN A 772 25.88 -10.06 -2.65
C ASN A 772 27.30 -9.76 -2.16
N SER A 773 28.07 -8.95 -2.91
CA SER A 773 29.43 -8.59 -2.51
C SER A 773 29.49 -7.53 -1.40
N ALA A 774 28.41 -6.77 -1.17
CA ALA A 774 28.37 -5.66 -0.22
C ALA A 774 27.95 -6.10 1.18
N VAL A 775 28.75 -6.98 1.79
CA VAL A 775 28.54 -7.49 3.16
C VAL A 775 29.00 -6.46 4.17
N PHE A 776 28.09 -5.98 5.03
CA PHE A 776 28.41 -5.10 6.16
C PHE A 776 28.51 -5.83 7.50
N SER A 777 27.98 -7.06 7.59
CA SER A 777 28.23 -7.95 8.73
C SER A 777 28.11 -9.41 8.30
N GLU A 778 29.01 -10.23 8.81
CA GLU A 778 28.93 -11.69 8.64
C GLU A 778 27.77 -12.28 9.45
N PRO A 779 27.20 -13.43 9.05
CA PRO A 779 27.53 -14.19 7.83
C PRO A 779 26.88 -13.63 6.55
N ASN A 780 25.62 -13.16 6.62
CA ASN A 780 24.81 -12.86 5.42
C ASN A 780 24.06 -11.50 5.52
N HIS A 781 24.68 -10.47 6.10
CA HIS A 781 24.10 -9.13 6.13
C HIS A 781 24.70 -8.25 5.03
N VAL A 782 23.93 -8.10 3.96
CA VAL A 782 24.30 -7.39 2.73
C VAL A 782 23.41 -6.18 2.48
N LEU A 783 23.94 -5.20 1.74
CA LEU A 783 23.14 -4.12 1.19
C LEU A 783 22.08 -4.68 0.23
N ARG A 784 20.86 -4.16 0.35
CA ARG A 784 19.72 -4.53 -0.47
C ARG A 784 18.87 -3.32 -0.81
N PHE A 785 18.27 -3.35 -1.98
CA PHE A 785 17.64 -2.19 -2.60
C PHE A 785 16.32 -2.55 -3.27
N ARG A 786 15.53 -1.53 -3.64
CA ARG A 786 14.39 -1.68 -4.56
C ARG A 786 14.56 -0.73 -5.74
N SER A 787 14.01 -1.11 -6.89
CA SER A 787 13.86 -0.17 -8.00
C SER A 787 12.48 0.47 -7.98
N GLU A 788 12.42 1.75 -8.32
CA GLU A 788 11.18 2.48 -8.54
C GLU A 788 11.20 3.12 -9.94
N SER A 789 10.11 2.96 -10.68
CA SER A 789 9.90 3.65 -11.96
C SER A 789 9.13 4.93 -11.71
N PRO A 790 9.42 6.03 -12.43
CA PRO A 790 8.65 7.26 -12.31
C PRO A 790 7.17 7.00 -12.62
N SER A 791 6.29 7.50 -11.76
CA SER A 791 4.85 7.44 -11.96
C SER A 791 4.15 8.64 -11.33
N PRO A 792 2.94 9.01 -11.79
CA PRO A 792 2.16 10.07 -11.15
C PRO A 792 1.88 9.80 -9.67
N TYR A 793 1.78 8.53 -9.26
CA TYR A 793 1.60 8.13 -7.87
C TYR A 793 2.87 8.30 -7.04
N GLY A 794 4.02 7.86 -7.57
CA GLY A 794 5.32 8.09 -6.93
C GLY A 794 5.66 9.57 -6.79
N GLU A 795 5.21 10.39 -7.75
CA GLU A 795 5.32 11.85 -7.66
C GLU A 795 4.33 12.46 -6.67
N MET A 796 3.08 11.99 -6.62
CA MET A 796 2.12 12.42 -5.61
C MET A 796 2.69 12.25 -4.20
N TRP A 797 3.44 11.19 -3.94
CA TRP A 797 4.09 10.92 -2.65
C TRP A 797 5.58 11.28 -2.61
N SER A 798 6.06 12.15 -3.52
CA SER A 798 7.44 12.62 -3.50
C SER A 798 7.75 13.34 -2.18
N ASP A 799 8.91 13.08 -1.59
CA ASP A 799 9.33 13.58 -0.27
C ASP A 799 8.53 13.03 0.94
N TYR A 800 7.79 11.94 0.79
CA TYR A 800 7.27 11.19 1.93
C TYR A 800 8.33 10.21 2.48
N PRO A 801 8.54 10.11 3.82
CA PRO A 801 7.93 10.92 4.87
C PRO A 801 8.59 12.32 5.01
N ARG A 802 7.77 13.37 5.15
CA ARG A 802 8.24 14.71 5.50
C ARG A 802 8.52 14.80 6.99
N ARG A 803 9.75 15.19 7.36
CA ARG A 803 10.21 15.33 8.75
C ARG A 803 10.77 16.72 9.00
N LYS A 804 10.47 17.31 10.16
CA LYS A 804 11.06 18.60 10.56
C LYS A 804 12.51 18.38 11.01
N PRO A 805 13.49 19.21 10.60
CA PRO A 805 14.88 19.06 11.00
C PRO A 805 15.06 19.16 12.52
N ARG A 806 15.95 18.34 13.09
CA ARG A 806 16.31 18.42 14.52
C ARG A 806 16.85 19.79 14.92
N SER A 807 17.57 20.50 14.04
CA SER A 807 18.20 21.80 14.32
C SER A 807 17.22 22.96 14.54
N GLN A 808 16.01 22.92 13.97
CA GLN A 808 14.97 23.92 14.25
C GLN A 808 14.46 23.86 15.71
N ARG A 809 14.75 22.77 16.44
CA ARG A 809 14.47 22.65 17.88
C ARG A 809 15.37 23.56 18.71
N ALA A 810 16.65 23.66 18.34
CA ALA A 810 17.67 24.38 19.11
C ALA A 810 17.53 25.90 18.96
N ILE A 811 17.18 26.39 17.77
CA ILE A 811 17.06 27.83 17.51
C ILE A 811 15.84 28.41 18.24
N LYS A 812 14.68 27.71 18.20
CA LYS A 812 13.46 28.16 18.88
C LYS A 812 13.48 27.94 20.40
N SER A 813 14.21 26.94 20.93
CA SER A 813 14.37 26.78 22.38
C SER A 813 15.25 27.90 22.97
N ILE A 814 16.24 28.38 22.22
CA ILE A 814 17.02 29.58 22.56
C ILE A 814 16.13 30.83 22.51
N GLU A 815 15.32 31.02 21.46
CA GLU A 815 14.38 32.16 21.38
C GLU A 815 13.35 32.17 22.51
N LYS A 816 12.82 31.00 22.92
CA LYS A 816 11.89 30.89 24.05
C LYS A 816 12.54 31.16 25.40
N LEU A 817 13.80 30.79 25.59
CA LEU A 817 14.56 31.11 26.80
C LEU A 817 14.88 32.60 26.89
N THR A 818 15.18 33.25 25.76
CA THR A 818 15.42 34.70 25.72
C THR A 818 14.16 35.56 25.90
N MET A 819 12.95 35.02 25.65
CA MET A 819 11.69 35.74 25.87
C MET A 819 11.03 35.47 27.24
N THR A 820 11.62 34.61 28.09
CA THR A 820 11.18 34.43 29.48
C THR A 820 12.06 35.17 30.49
N ASP A 821 13.15 35.79 30.04
CA ASP A 821 14.05 36.64 30.83
C ASP A 821 13.85 38.15 30.53
N GLU A 822 12.80 38.52 29.79
CA GLU A 822 12.23 39.89 29.68
C GLU A 822 10.80 39.89 30.25
#